data_AF-A0A4S4B5C5-F1
#
_entry.id   AF-A0A4S4B5C5-F1
#
_cell.length_a   1.000
_cell.length_b   1.000
_cell.length_c   1.000
_cell.angle_alpha   90.00
_cell.angle_beta   90.00
_cell.angle_gamma   90.00
#
_symmetry.space_group_name_H-M   'P 1'
#
loop_
_entity.id
_entity.type
_entity.pdbx_description
1 polymer ?
#
loop_
_entity_poly.entity_id
_entity_poly.type
_entity_poly.pdbx_seq_one_letter_code
_entity_poly.pdbx_strand_id
1 'polypeptide(L)'
;MALGLFRAGSPLHEQELALTSALPINCLYEQDIWNVVSWQRIQNGARQLNMNFTTIQNRDLRRIAKVYILLLRATKKISGTGAFQVLRALRTLDQVIPAELQAIHLNNASFHSAQQHLIEQNEPSSAAPFAQAGRLVHFGRFLNLHLGLRISFVTSLSAPSKHGKGGTQAGRDEHLIPLEVLRDLLSYASSEGLSPKDQFYFHVLLVFIATGFRLSELFTLPADCLFHQNNSVGIRYFPVKSSQLIIKPIAHAFAAAVRHAIKHIQDITKPGRVAALGTKNRAIESSSIYDWPYILKNDAATIYFVEKLLYEWTSQPANNMLNPLGVWFERDKQYIDVISMLEKAGGNHKEVARRLKTVTQAVIYLEQKHYDLLRGQLPTNSQTGEMKNMYATDSRVVSHKIIEKKVGFGIRGKRDIIRPLIQEAQRLQLSGLFYPQPEQDIQTEDKYRLRERAMIYDQDGRTLLELDQALFVVEHHTLSYGRQLVKGRCVVVAPNTFILWLYGAAKGHGTGGLLDSIFARFKITDPRTGQQACFTSHQIRHWINTMYLKGGLTNVEAALVMGHDPTVNSIYDQRDFFEREAALRQAVIEDQAFGHIPSTYKKLSKENPELAKDYLKSTIRKHSSMPHGSCTRDLKMDPCPNQLSCFLDQAQVHRGLCQYFIASQENPDIINHLISLESQQEMIMAMTQPSFPQYIHAAASRKNIAEVRIQLQNLPPPKIDRGEAIFESEVTETQSNANN
;
A
#
# COMPACT_ATOMS: atom_id res chain seq x y z
N MET A 1 9.65 9.64 32.68
CA MET A 1 10.60 10.78 32.81
C MET A 1 10.62 11.68 31.56
N ALA A 2 10.28 11.17 30.36
CA ALA A 2 10.30 11.92 29.09
C ALA A 2 9.24 13.05 28.92
N LEU A 3 8.18 13.09 29.73
CA LEU A 3 7.03 14.00 29.58
C LEU A 3 7.02 15.21 30.54
N GLY A 4 8.15 15.54 31.18
CA GLY A 4 8.28 16.66 32.13
C GLY A 4 8.02 18.08 31.58
N LEU A 5 7.55 18.20 30.34
CA LEU A 5 7.08 19.44 29.72
C LEU A 5 5.64 19.81 30.11
N PHE A 6 4.84 18.85 30.59
CA PHE A 6 3.42 19.05 30.84
C PHE A 6 3.12 19.03 32.34
N ARG A 7 2.26 19.96 32.80
CA ARG A 7 1.87 20.03 34.22
C ARG A 7 1.19 18.73 34.65
N ALA A 8 1.45 18.31 35.90
CA ALA A 8 0.69 17.25 36.55
C ALA A 8 -0.81 17.59 36.51
N GLY A 9 -1.65 16.65 36.08
CA GLY A 9 -3.09 16.86 35.85
C GLY A 9 -3.47 17.40 34.47
N SER A 10 -2.52 17.55 33.53
CA SER A 10 -2.87 17.84 32.14
C SER A 10 -3.42 16.59 31.41
N PRO A 11 -4.30 16.75 30.39
CA PRO A 11 -4.85 15.62 29.63
C PRO A 11 -3.79 14.72 28.98
N LEU A 12 -2.57 15.23 28.76
CA LEU A 12 -1.45 14.47 28.21
C LEU A 12 -0.76 13.60 29.25
N HIS A 13 -0.79 13.98 30.54
CA HIS A 13 -0.23 13.18 31.62
C HIS A 13 -1.05 11.90 31.85
N GLU A 14 -2.38 12.00 31.76
CA GLU A 14 -3.28 10.83 31.81
C GLU A 14 -3.10 9.89 30.60
N GLN A 15 -2.49 10.38 29.51
CA GLN A 15 -2.25 9.63 28.27
C GLN A 15 -0.82 9.07 28.14
N GLU A 16 0.03 9.22 29.18
CA GLU A 16 1.44 8.82 29.15
C GLU A 16 1.64 7.32 28.79
N LEU A 17 0.81 6.43 29.34
CA LEU A 17 0.84 5.00 29.01
C LEU A 17 0.47 4.76 27.52
N ALA A 18 -0.54 5.48 27.02
CA ALA A 18 -0.98 5.37 25.63
C ALA A 18 0.09 5.90 24.64
N LEU A 19 0.75 7.01 24.96
CA LEU A 19 1.84 7.57 24.15
C LEU A 19 3.05 6.62 24.11
N THR A 20 3.38 6.01 25.24
CA THR A 20 4.48 5.04 25.33
C THR A 20 4.19 3.79 24.48
N SER A 21 2.95 3.29 24.52
CA SER A 21 2.50 2.17 23.66
C SER A 21 2.46 2.51 22.16
N ALA A 22 2.39 3.80 21.81
CA ALA A 22 2.33 4.27 20.43
C ALA A 22 3.71 4.44 19.78
N LEU A 23 4.80 4.36 20.57
CA LEU A 23 6.15 4.38 20.04
C LEU A 23 6.37 3.25 19.02
N PRO A 24 7.21 3.48 18.00
CA PRO A 24 7.61 2.39 17.12
C PRO A 24 8.31 1.30 17.93
N ILE A 25 8.20 0.05 17.45
CA ILE A 25 8.82 -1.12 18.08
C ILE A 25 10.32 -0.86 18.24
N ASN A 26 10.83 -1.05 19.46
CA ASN A 26 12.24 -0.90 19.85
C ASN A 26 12.80 0.51 19.62
N CYS A 27 11.96 1.53 19.78
CA CYS A 27 12.36 2.92 19.66
C CYS A 27 12.17 3.65 20.98
N LEU A 28 13.17 4.42 21.38
CA LEU A 28 13.12 5.26 22.58
C LEU A 28 12.68 6.68 22.19
N TYR A 29 11.93 7.34 23.07
CA TYR A 29 11.42 8.69 22.82
C TYR A 29 12.56 9.71 22.60
N GLU A 30 13.66 9.54 23.33
CA GLU A 30 14.84 10.40 23.30
C GLU A 30 15.52 10.38 21.92
N GLN A 31 15.38 9.30 21.15
CA GLN A 31 15.93 9.18 19.81
C GLN A 31 15.26 10.17 18.85
N ASP A 32 16.04 10.83 18.01
CA ASP A 32 15.53 11.74 16.97
C ASP A 32 15.24 11.04 15.63
N ILE A 33 15.60 9.77 15.49
CA ILE A 33 15.33 8.97 14.30
C ILE A 33 14.50 7.76 14.71
N TRP A 34 13.26 7.72 14.23
CA TRP A 34 12.28 6.68 14.55
C TRP A 34 12.05 5.79 13.34
N ASN A 35 12.25 4.48 13.47
CA ASN A 35 11.92 3.54 12.40
C ASN A 35 10.42 3.19 12.44
N VAL A 36 9.61 3.87 11.64
CA VAL A 36 8.14 3.79 11.65
C VAL A 36 7.57 2.75 10.68
N VAL A 37 8.34 1.73 10.28
CA VAL A 37 7.85 0.66 9.39
C VAL A 37 6.62 -0.03 9.96
N SER A 38 6.62 -0.30 11.27
CA SER A 38 5.49 -0.95 11.96
C SER A 38 4.22 -0.09 11.97
N TRP A 39 4.30 1.20 11.63
CA TRP A 39 3.14 2.05 11.47
C TRP A 39 2.47 1.90 10.10
N GLN A 40 3.10 1.19 9.17
CA GLN A 40 2.55 0.89 7.85
C GLN A 40 1.87 -0.46 7.86
N ARG A 41 0.65 -0.48 7.32
CA ARG A 41 -0.07 -1.72 7.03
C ARG A 41 0.59 -2.49 5.89
N ILE A 42 0.90 -1.79 4.80
CA ILE A 42 1.61 -2.33 3.64
C ILE A 42 3.09 -2.01 3.81
N GLN A 43 3.88 -3.03 4.10
CA GLN A 43 5.31 -2.86 4.35
C GLN A 43 6.16 -3.28 3.14
N ASN A 44 5.64 -4.10 2.22
CA ASN A 44 6.38 -4.57 1.04
C ASN A 44 7.75 -5.20 1.41
N GLY A 45 7.83 -5.87 2.57
CA GLY A 45 9.10 -6.39 3.11
C GLY A 45 10.15 -5.34 3.47
N ALA A 46 9.76 -4.06 3.60
CA ALA A 46 10.66 -2.97 3.98
C ALA A 46 11.21 -3.17 5.39
N ARG A 47 12.48 -2.80 5.58
CA ARG A 47 13.18 -2.92 6.87
C ARG A 47 13.23 -1.62 7.65
N GLN A 48 13.24 -0.51 6.92
CA GLN A 48 13.43 0.81 7.49
C GLN A 48 12.54 1.81 6.78
N LEU A 49 11.94 2.67 7.59
CA LEU A 49 11.18 3.83 7.19
C LEU A 49 11.47 4.86 8.28
N ASN A 50 12.63 5.50 8.16
CA ASN A 50 13.18 6.31 9.22
C ASN A 50 12.58 7.72 9.16
N MET A 51 11.88 8.09 10.23
CA MET A 51 11.39 9.43 10.47
C MET A 51 12.45 10.22 11.23
N ASN A 52 13.00 11.25 10.59
CA ASN A 52 14.07 12.05 11.16
C ASN A 52 13.56 13.41 11.69
N PHE A 53 13.48 13.53 13.01
CA PHE A 53 13.07 14.74 13.71
C PHE A 53 14.15 15.82 13.76
N THR A 54 15.42 15.52 13.44
CA THR A 54 16.48 16.55 13.35
C THR A 54 16.26 17.54 12.21
N THR A 55 15.29 17.26 11.33
CA THR A 55 14.83 18.19 10.30
C THR A 55 14.15 19.44 10.86
N ILE A 56 13.73 19.43 12.13
CA ILE A 56 13.26 20.59 12.90
C ILE A 56 14.42 21.03 13.78
N GLN A 57 14.96 22.24 13.57
CA GLN A 57 16.11 22.75 14.31
C GLN A 57 15.74 23.20 15.72
N ASN A 58 14.57 23.82 15.90
CA ASN A 58 14.09 24.27 17.20
C ASN A 58 13.83 23.09 18.14
N ARG A 59 14.51 23.07 19.30
CA ARG A 59 14.48 21.94 20.24
C ARG A 59 13.10 21.72 20.87
N ASP A 60 12.40 22.79 21.23
CA ASP A 60 11.09 22.70 21.87
C ASP A 60 10.03 22.24 20.86
N LEU A 61 10.03 22.81 19.66
CA LEU A 61 9.15 22.41 18.58
C LEU A 61 9.39 20.94 18.19
N ARG A 62 10.65 20.48 18.18
CA ARG A 62 10.99 19.07 17.92
C ARG A 62 10.36 18.13 18.96
N ARG A 63 10.48 18.46 20.26
CA ARG A 63 9.88 17.69 21.35
C ARG A 63 8.36 17.64 21.24
N ILE A 64 7.73 18.79 21.00
CA ILE A 64 6.27 18.89 20.85
C ILE A 64 5.79 18.13 19.60
N ALA A 65 6.55 18.19 18.50
CA ALA A 65 6.25 17.44 17.27
C ALA A 65 6.23 15.93 17.51
N LYS A 66 7.20 15.39 18.26
CA LYS A 66 7.23 13.98 18.66
C LYS A 66 5.98 13.60 19.43
N VAL A 67 5.62 14.38 20.47
CA VAL A 67 4.42 14.13 21.29
C VAL A 67 3.15 14.20 20.44
N TYR A 68 3.02 15.21 19.57
CA TYR A 68 1.86 15.37 18.70
C TYR A 68 1.69 14.18 17.74
N ILE A 69 2.79 13.72 17.11
CA ILE A 69 2.76 12.55 16.23
C ILE A 69 2.39 11.28 17.00
N LEU A 70 2.94 11.07 18.20
CA LEU A 70 2.58 9.93 19.05
C LEU A 70 1.11 9.99 19.48
N LEU A 71 0.59 11.17 19.82
CA LEU A 71 -0.81 11.35 20.15
C LEU A 71 -1.72 11.00 18.96
N LEU A 72 -1.38 11.48 17.76
CA LEU A 72 -2.11 11.12 16.54
C LEU A 72 -2.03 9.62 16.25
N ARG A 73 -0.89 8.98 16.55
CA ARG A 73 -0.73 7.53 16.40
C ARG A 73 -1.59 6.78 17.43
N ALA A 74 -1.61 7.21 18.69
CA ALA A 74 -2.42 6.60 19.74
C ALA A 74 -3.92 6.72 19.46
N THR A 75 -4.38 7.92 19.07
CA THR A 75 -5.81 8.25 18.94
C THR A 75 -6.40 7.94 17.57
N LYS A 76 -5.65 8.19 16.49
CA LYS A 76 -6.14 8.07 15.10
C LYS A 76 -5.43 6.99 14.29
N LYS A 77 -4.49 6.26 14.89
CA LYS A 77 -3.71 5.19 14.25
C LYS A 77 -3.10 5.63 12.91
N ILE A 78 -2.60 6.87 12.84
CA ILE A 78 -2.00 7.41 11.60
C ILE A 78 -0.86 6.50 11.11
N SER A 79 -0.72 6.38 9.78
CA SER A 79 0.40 5.63 9.18
C SER A 79 1.69 6.44 9.23
N GLY A 80 2.83 5.76 8.99
CA GLY A 80 4.13 6.44 8.85
C GLY A 80 4.08 7.56 7.80
N THR A 81 3.42 7.33 6.67
CA THR A 81 3.25 8.33 5.59
C THR A 81 2.45 9.53 6.08
N GLY A 82 1.38 9.30 6.85
CA GLY A 82 0.61 10.38 7.48
C GLY A 82 1.47 11.20 8.44
N ALA A 83 2.28 10.53 9.25
CA ALA A 83 3.20 11.17 10.18
C ALA A 83 4.30 12.00 9.46
N PHE A 84 4.86 11.52 8.34
CA PHE A 84 5.81 12.31 7.54
C PHE A 84 5.19 13.60 7.01
N GLN A 85 3.91 13.57 6.61
CA GLN A 85 3.22 14.78 6.15
C GLN A 85 2.99 15.78 7.30
N VAL A 86 2.76 15.29 8.52
CA VAL A 86 2.71 16.16 9.71
C VAL A 86 4.08 16.77 9.96
N LEU A 87 5.15 15.96 9.99
CA LEU A 87 6.52 16.43 10.19
C LEU A 87 6.93 17.48 9.14
N ARG A 88 6.53 17.27 7.87
CA ARG A 88 6.76 18.24 6.79
C ARG A 88 6.10 19.59 7.08
N ALA A 89 4.84 19.61 7.52
CA ALA A 89 4.16 20.84 7.89
C ALA A 89 4.89 21.56 9.06
N LEU A 90 5.29 20.80 10.09
CA LEU A 90 5.98 21.36 11.26
C LEU A 90 7.38 21.88 10.93
N ARG A 91 8.08 21.24 9.99
CA ARG A 91 9.34 21.76 9.44
C ARG A 91 9.15 23.11 8.76
N THR A 92 8.05 23.32 8.04
CA THR A 92 7.77 24.64 7.46
C THR A 92 7.54 25.70 8.53
N LEU A 93 6.91 25.35 9.66
CA LEU A 93 6.81 26.25 10.80
C LEU A 93 8.19 26.57 11.41
N ASP A 94 9.07 25.58 11.55
CA ASP A 94 10.45 25.75 12.02
C ASP A 94 11.26 26.72 11.15
N GLN A 95 11.05 26.69 9.82
CA GLN A 95 11.76 27.55 8.87
C GLN A 95 11.43 29.04 8.97
N VAL A 96 10.29 29.40 9.57
CA VAL A 96 9.81 30.80 9.62
C VAL A 96 9.88 31.40 11.03
N ILE A 97 10.22 30.60 12.05
CA ILE A 97 10.36 31.07 13.42
C ILE A 97 11.85 31.27 13.77
N PRO A 98 12.18 32.19 14.70
CA PRO A 98 13.54 32.31 15.21
C PRO A 98 14.01 31.01 15.87
N ALA A 99 15.29 30.66 15.69
CA ALA A 99 15.86 29.44 16.24
C ALA A 99 15.74 29.34 17.77
N GLU A 100 15.82 30.49 18.47
CA GLU A 100 15.72 30.58 19.93
C GLU A 100 14.29 30.75 20.47
N LEU A 101 13.28 30.79 19.59
CA LEU A 101 11.90 30.95 20.02
C LEU A 101 11.45 29.75 20.85
N GLN A 102 11.11 29.98 22.12
CA GLN A 102 10.50 28.94 22.94
C GLN A 102 9.09 28.63 22.44
N ALA A 103 8.68 27.36 22.49
CA ALA A 103 7.40 26.94 21.92
C ALA A 103 6.18 27.62 22.58
N ILE A 104 6.30 28.08 23.82
CA ILE A 104 5.25 28.84 24.52
C ILE A 104 4.93 30.20 23.88
N HIS A 105 5.82 30.71 23.02
CA HIS A 105 5.65 31.98 22.32
C HIS A 105 5.12 31.82 20.89
N LEU A 106 4.82 30.59 20.45
CA LEU A 106 4.13 30.36 19.18
C LEU A 106 2.77 31.06 19.18
N ASN A 107 2.49 31.79 18.11
CA ASN A 107 1.29 32.61 17.98
C ASN A 107 0.73 32.54 16.54
N ASN A 108 -0.40 33.19 16.28
CA ASN A 108 -1.03 33.18 14.95
C ASN A 108 -0.10 33.71 13.85
N ALA A 109 0.75 34.71 14.13
CA ALA A 109 1.65 35.27 13.12
C ALA A 109 2.65 34.22 12.61
N SER A 110 3.21 33.38 13.49
CA SER A 110 4.08 32.26 13.09
C SER A 110 3.40 31.31 12.10
N PHE A 111 2.12 31.01 12.31
CA PHE A 111 1.35 30.12 11.44
C PHE A 111 0.99 30.79 10.09
N HIS A 112 0.67 32.08 10.10
CA HIS A 112 0.45 32.84 8.87
C HIS A 112 1.74 32.95 8.03
N SER A 113 2.89 33.22 8.66
CA SER A 113 4.19 33.21 7.99
C SER A 113 4.51 31.83 7.40
N ALA A 114 4.20 30.74 8.12
CA ALA A 114 4.41 29.39 7.60
C ALA A 114 3.51 29.11 6.38
N GLN A 115 2.25 29.56 6.39
CA GLN A 115 1.37 29.45 5.22
C GLN A 115 1.93 30.24 4.04
N GLN A 116 2.41 31.47 4.28
CA GLN A 116 2.98 32.29 3.22
C GLN A 116 4.23 31.64 2.61
N HIS A 117 5.12 31.09 3.45
CA HIS A 117 6.27 30.33 2.99
C HIS A 117 5.88 29.10 2.16
N LEU A 118 4.80 28.40 2.52
CA LEU A 118 4.28 27.29 1.72
C LEU A 118 3.83 27.75 0.32
N ILE A 119 3.20 28.92 0.21
CA ILE A 119 2.74 29.48 -1.07
C ILE A 119 3.95 29.83 -1.94
N GLU A 120 4.96 30.50 -1.39
CA GLU A 120 6.15 30.94 -2.12
C GLU A 120 7.01 29.78 -2.63
N GLN A 121 7.06 28.66 -1.89
CA GLN A 121 7.87 27.49 -2.24
C GLN A 121 7.20 26.53 -3.22
N ASN A 122 5.97 26.80 -3.66
CA ASN A 122 5.22 25.91 -4.53
C ASN A 122 4.65 26.68 -5.73
N GLU A 123 4.49 25.98 -6.86
CA GLU A 123 3.80 26.56 -8.00
C GLU A 123 2.34 26.93 -7.63
N PRO A 124 1.78 28.02 -8.20
CA PRO A 124 0.41 28.47 -7.92
C PRO A 124 -0.66 27.39 -8.15
N SER A 125 -0.34 26.42 -8.99
CA SER A 125 -1.23 25.36 -9.44
C SER A 125 -1.21 24.11 -8.54
N SER A 126 -0.34 24.09 -7.52
CA SER A 126 -0.14 22.98 -6.58
C SER A 126 -1.19 22.97 -5.47
N ALA A 127 -1.75 21.79 -5.16
CA ALA A 127 -2.61 21.59 -3.99
C ALA A 127 -1.82 21.38 -2.67
N ALA A 128 -0.48 21.31 -2.74
CA ALA A 128 0.35 21.03 -1.57
C ALA A 128 0.26 22.11 -0.47
N PRO A 129 0.28 23.43 -0.77
CA PRO A 129 0.14 24.47 0.24
C PRO A 129 -1.15 24.35 1.05
N PHE A 130 -2.29 24.15 0.37
CA PHE A 130 -3.58 23.93 1.02
C PHE A 130 -3.55 22.73 1.99
N ALA A 131 -3.03 21.59 1.53
CA ALA A 131 -2.96 20.38 2.33
C ALA A 131 -2.03 20.52 3.55
N GLN A 132 -0.91 21.23 3.42
CA GLN A 132 0.02 21.46 4.53
C GLN A 132 -0.53 22.52 5.50
N ALA A 133 -1.14 23.59 5.01
CA ALA A 133 -1.79 24.60 5.86
C ALA A 133 -2.92 24.00 6.70
N GLY A 134 -3.72 23.08 6.15
CA GLY A 134 -4.72 22.33 6.93
C GLY A 134 -4.12 21.52 8.09
N ARG A 135 -2.91 20.98 7.94
CA ARG A 135 -2.18 20.29 9.04
C ARG A 135 -1.71 21.27 10.10
N LEU A 136 -1.27 22.46 9.69
CA LEU A 136 -0.93 23.55 10.62
C LEU A 136 -2.16 23.97 11.43
N VAL A 137 -3.34 24.07 10.83
CA VAL A 137 -4.60 24.34 11.58
C VAL A 137 -4.83 23.30 12.67
N HIS A 138 -4.69 22.00 12.35
CA HIS A 138 -4.85 20.94 13.34
C HIS A 138 -3.78 21.01 14.45
N PHE A 139 -2.53 21.33 14.10
CA PHE A 139 -1.47 21.50 15.09
C PHE A 139 -1.71 22.70 16.00
N GLY A 140 -2.18 23.84 15.47
CA GLY A 140 -2.55 25.01 16.26
C GLY A 140 -3.66 24.70 17.27
N ARG A 141 -4.68 23.93 16.86
CA ARG A 141 -5.73 23.44 17.77
C ARG A 141 -5.17 22.54 18.87
N PHE A 142 -4.23 21.66 18.53
CA PHE A 142 -3.54 20.82 19.51
C PHE A 142 -2.79 21.66 20.55
N LEU A 143 -2.01 22.66 20.11
CA LEU A 143 -1.29 23.57 21.00
C LEU A 143 -2.24 24.35 21.93
N ASN A 144 -3.39 24.77 21.41
CA ASN A 144 -4.41 25.45 22.20
C ASN A 144 -5.00 24.53 23.28
N LEU A 145 -5.44 23.33 22.89
CA LEU A 145 -6.07 22.38 23.80
C LEU A 145 -5.13 21.84 24.88
N HIS A 146 -3.86 21.59 24.54
CA HIS A 146 -2.95 20.86 25.43
C HIS A 146 -1.86 21.71 26.08
N LEU A 147 -1.54 22.89 25.52
CA LEU A 147 -0.56 23.82 26.06
C LEU A 147 -1.17 25.17 26.46
N GLY A 148 -2.47 25.39 26.22
CA GLY A 148 -3.16 26.63 26.55
C GLY A 148 -2.77 27.82 25.66
N LEU A 149 -2.11 27.58 24.52
CA LEU A 149 -1.69 28.64 23.61
C LEU A 149 -2.88 29.20 22.83
N ARG A 150 -3.03 30.54 22.79
CA ARG A 150 -4.14 31.21 22.08
C ARG A 150 -3.91 31.26 20.58
N ILE A 151 -3.86 30.10 19.94
CA ILE A 151 -3.72 29.94 18.49
C ILE A 151 -5.11 29.63 17.90
N SER A 152 -5.58 30.54 17.05
CA SER A 152 -6.88 30.51 16.36
C SER A 152 -6.71 30.51 14.84
N PHE A 153 -5.52 30.13 14.36
CA PHE A 153 -5.18 30.10 12.94
C PHE A 153 -6.15 29.25 12.12
N VAL A 154 -6.64 29.85 11.03
CA VAL A 154 -7.41 29.21 9.98
C VAL A 154 -6.72 29.49 8.65
N THR A 155 -6.78 28.53 7.73
CA THR A 155 -6.19 28.72 6.40
C THR A 155 -7.11 29.56 5.51
N SER A 156 -6.53 30.49 4.76
CA SER A 156 -7.23 31.24 3.70
C SER A 156 -7.21 30.51 2.35
N LEU A 157 -6.49 29.40 2.24
CA LEU A 157 -6.35 28.64 1.01
C LEU A 157 -7.58 27.78 0.75
N SER A 158 -7.95 27.66 -0.52
CA SER A 158 -8.95 26.72 -1.01
C SER A 158 -8.29 25.65 -1.87
N ALA A 159 -8.85 24.44 -1.90
CA ALA A 159 -8.35 23.37 -2.76
C ALA A 159 -8.51 23.77 -4.24
N PRO A 160 -7.45 23.77 -5.06
CA PRO A 160 -7.59 24.05 -6.48
C PRO A 160 -8.31 22.90 -7.18
N SER A 161 -9.57 23.07 -7.59
CA SER A 161 -10.30 22.09 -8.40
C SER A 161 -10.04 22.34 -9.88
N LYS A 162 -8.96 21.77 -10.42
CA LYS A 162 -8.69 21.83 -11.87
C LYS A 162 -9.62 20.91 -12.68
N HIS A 163 -9.98 19.76 -12.12
CA HIS A 163 -10.78 18.71 -12.78
C HIS A 163 -11.89 18.16 -11.85
N GLY A 164 -12.66 17.19 -12.33
CA GLY A 164 -13.83 16.63 -11.64
C GLY A 164 -15.08 17.52 -11.78
N LYS A 165 -16.12 17.25 -10.98
CA LYS A 165 -17.41 17.97 -11.04
C LYS A 165 -17.29 19.47 -10.76
N GLY A 166 -16.34 19.87 -9.91
CA GLY A 166 -16.04 21.27 -9.60
C GLY A 166 -14.91 21.88 -10.44
N GLY A 167 -14.39 21.16 -11.43
CA GLY A 167 -13.27 21.59 -12.27
C GLY A 167 -13.65 22.38 -13.51
N THR A 168 -12.64 22.84 -14.25
CA THR A 168 -12.82 23.49 -15.56
C THR A 168 -12.92 22.44 -16.68
N GLN A 169 -13.47 22.82 -17.84
CA GLN A 169 -13.53 21.92 -18.99
C GLN A 169 -12.12 21.56 -19.49
N ALA A 170 -11.29 22.57 -19.72
CA ALA A 170 -9.90 22.37 -20.13
C ALA A 170 -9.14 21.44 -19.17
N GLY A 171 -9.35 21.57 -17.85
CA GLY A 171 -8.73 20.69 -16.87
C GLY A 171 -9.30 19.26 -16.85
N ARG A 172 -10.56 19.05 -17.25
CA ARG A 172 -11.12 17.70 -17.46
C ARG A 172 -10.55 17.06 -18.72
N ASP A 173 -10.49 17.81 -19.82
CA ASP A 173 -9.96 17.34 -21.09
C ASP A 173 -8.49 16.93 -20.92
N GLU A 174 -7.65 17.79 -20.33
CA GLU A 174 -6.24 17.45 -20.04
C GLU A 174 -6.11 16.20 -19.16
N HIS A 175 -7.01 16.03 -18.18
CA HIS A 175 -6.92 14.93 -17.22
C HIS A 175 -7.43 13.58 -17.76
N LEU A 176 -8.42 13.58 -18.65
CA LEU A 176 -8.99 12.37 -19.22
C LEU A 176 -8.06 11.80 -20.31
N ILE A 177 -7.82 10.49 -20.24
CA ILE A 177 -6.96 9.79 -21.19
C ILE A 177 -7.75 9.52 -22.48
N PRO A 178 -7.24 9.88 -23.68
CA PRO A 178 -7.86 9.48 -24.95
C PRO A 178 -7.87 7.96 -25.10
N LEU A 179 -8.94 7.42 -25.67
CA LEU A 179 -9.09 5.97 -25.84
C LEU A 179 -8.02 5.41 -26.77
N GLU A 180 -7.62 6.18 -27.78
CA GLU A 180 -6.59 5.87 -28.76
C GLU A 180 -5.25 5.62 -28.07
N VAL A 181 -4.88 6.46 -27.09
CA VAL A 181 -3.64 6.30 -26.32
C VAL A 181 -3.63 4.98 -25.55
N LEU A 182 -4.76 4.59 -24.94
CA LEU A 182 -4.86 3.31 -24.22
C LEU A 182 -4.86 2.11 -25.18
N ARG A 183 -5.55 2.22 -26.32
CA ARG A 183 -5.57 1.20 -27.37
C ARG A 183 -4.16 0.96 -27.91
N ASP A 184 -3.45 2.03 -28.24
CA ASP A 184 -2.11 1.96 -28.81
C ASP A 184 -1.10 1.42 -27.78
N LEU A 185 -1.23 1.78 -26.49
CA LEU A 185 -0.45 1.14 -25.44
C LEU A 185 -0.70 -0.37 -25.33
N LEU A 186 -1.96 -0.79 -25.39
CA LEU A 186 -2.33 -2.19 -25.21
C LEU A 186 -2.01 -3.04 -26.45
N SER A 187 -1.99 -2.46 -27.66
CA SER A 187 -1.58 -3.18 -28.87
C SER A 187 -0.12 -3.64 -28.78
N TYR A 188 0.75 -2.86 -28.14
CA TYR A 188 2.14 -3.23 -27.89
C TYR A 188 2.30 -4.38 -26.90
N ALA A 189 1.31 -4.68 -26.07
CA ALA A 189 1.42 -5.77 -25.08
C ALA A 189 1.69 -7.15 -25.71
N SER A 190 1.34 -7.32 -26.99
CA SER A 190 1.53 -8.55 -27.76
C SER A 190 2.65 -8.46 -28.81
N SER A 191 3.42 -7.36 -28.84
CA SER A 191 4.50 -7.20 -29.81
C SER A 191 5.67 -8.15 -29.54
N GLU A 192 6.22 -8.70 -30.62
CA GLU A 192 7.46 -9.48 -30.56
C GLU A 192 8.67 -8.59 -30.25
N GLY A 193 9.69 -9.16 -29.61
CA GLY A 193 10.94 -8.45 -29.31
C GLY A 193 10.88 -7.49 -28.11
N LEU A 194 9.78 -7.46 -27.35
CA LEU A 194 9.73 -6.72 -26.10
C LEU A 194 10.75 -7.24 -25.09
N SER A 195 11.33 -6.32 -24.31
CA SER A 195 12.15 -6.73 -23.18
C SER A 195 11.29 -7.47 -22.14
N PRO A 196 11.85 -8.40 -21.35
CA PRO A 196 11.11 -9.08 -20.28
C PRO A 196 10.47 -8.10 -19.28
N LYS A 197 11.11 -6.94 -19.05
CA LYS A 197 10.58 -5.88 -18.18
C LYS A 197 9.35 -5.21 -18.78
N ASP A 198 9.36 -4.89 -20.07
CA ASP A 198 8.21 -4.26 -20.73
C ASP A 198 7.05 -5.22 -20.84
N GLN A 199 7.30 -6.45 -21.29
CA GLN A 199 6.28 -7.49 -21.36
C GLN A 199 5.62 -7.68 -19.98
N PHE A 200 6.43 -7.77 -18.91
CA PHE A 200 5.91 -7.85 -17.54
C PHE A 200 4.99 -6.67 -17.20
N TYR A 201 5.43 -5.43 -17.41
CA TYR A 201 4.65 -4.26 -17.01
C TYR A 201 3.46 -3.96 -17.92
N PHE A 202 3.46 -4.38 -19.18
CA PHE A 202 2.25 -4.34 -20.02
C PHE A 202 1.14 -5.25 -19.48
N HIS A 203 1.49 -6.47 -19.04
CA HIS A 203 0.52 -7.34 -18.36
C HIS A 203 0.03 -6.73 -17.03
N VAL A 204 0.90 -6.05 -16.29
CA VAL A 204 0.50 -5.30 -15.08
C VAL A 204 -0.45 -4.15 -15.43
N LEU A 205 -0.17 -3.40 -16.49
CA LEU A 205 -1.02 -2.30 -16.98
C LEU A 205 -2.40 -2.82 -17.42
N LEU A 206 -2.46 -3.95 -18.13
CA LEU A 206 -3.71 -4.60 -18.52
C LEU A 206 -4.56 -4.97 -17.30
N VAL A 207 -3.98 -5.62 -16.30
CA VAL A 207 -4.67 -5.94 -15.04
C VAL A 207 -5.11 -4.66 -14.34
N PHE A 208 -4.29 -3.60 -14.36
CA PHE A 208 -4.63 -2.32 -13.76
C PHE A 208 -5.82 -1.65 -14.49
N ILE A 209 -5.87 -1.65 -15.81
CA ILE A 209 -6.98 -1.09 -16.59
C ILE A 209 -8.26 -1.90 -16.39
N ALA A 210 -8.17 -3.23 -16.39
CA ALA A 210 -9.33 -4.11 -16.20
C ALA A 210 -9.94 -4.00 -14.79
N THR A 211 -9.16 -3.56 -13.80
CA THR A 211 -9.59 -3.54 -12.40
C THR A 211 -9.75 -2.14 -11.84
N GLY A 212 -8.98 -1.16 -12.27
CA GLY A 212 -8.88 0.13 -11.59
C GLY A 212 -8.48 0.00 -10.12
N PHE A 213 -7.56 -0.89 -9.76
CA PHE A 213 -7.03 -0.99 -8.38
C PHE A 213 -6.27 0.26 -7.93
N ARG A 214 -6.11 0.50 -6.63
CA ARG A 214 -5.03 1.41 -6.20
C ARG A 214 -3.71 0.69 -6.48
N LEU A 215 -2.64 1.41 -6.84
CA LEU A 215 -1.36 0.75 -7.09
C LEU A 215 -0.89 -0.05 -5.86
N SER A 216 -1.13 0.44 -4.66
CA SER A 216 -0.82 -0.31 -3.44
C SER A 216 -1.61 -1.62 -3.30
N GLU A 217 -2.83 -1.70 -3.84
CA GLU A 217 -3.66 -2.93 -3.83
C GLU A 217 -3.19 -3.90 -4.94
N LEU A 218 -2.88 -3.36 -6.13
CA LEU A 218 -2.37 -4.14 -7.26
C LEU A 218 -1.03 -4.82 -6.93
N PHE A 219 -0.05 -4.07 -6.41
CA PHE A 219 1.29 -4.61 -6.11
C PHE A 219 1.34 -5.47 -4.84
N THR A 220 0.18 -5.69 -4.19
CA THR A 220 0.04 -6.58 -3.02
C THR A 220 -0.98 -7.69 -3.25
N LEU A 221 -1.22 -8.06 -4.51
CA LEU A 221 -2.04 -9.22 -4.85
C LEU A 221 -1.41 -10.54 -4.34
N PRO A 222 -2.19 -11.47 -3.79
CA PRO A 222 -1.77 -12.84 -3.57
C PRO A 222 -1.36 -13.54 -4.87
N ALA A 223 -0.46 -14.51 -4.80
CA ALA A 223 -0.03 -15.29 -5.96
C ALA A 223 -1.19 -16.11 -6.55
N ASP A 224 -2.13 -16.56 -5.71
CA ASP A 224 -3.37 -17.24 -6.05
C ASP A 224 -4.56 -16.28 -6.16
N CYS A 225 -4.32 -15.02 -6.56
CA CYS A 225 -5.37 -14.00 -6.61
C CYS A 225 -6.49 -14.33 -7.60
N LEU A 226 -6.25 -15.15 -8.63
CA LEU A 226 -7.25 -15.45 -9.63
C LEU A 226 -8.37 -16.33 -9.05
N PHE A 227 -9.61 -15.84 -9.12
CA PHE A 227 -10.82 -16.52 -8.67
C PHE A 227 -11.71 -16.89 -9.87
N HIS A 228 -12.25 -18.10 -9.84
CA HIS A 228 -13.18 -18.62 -10.83
C HIS A 228 -14.38 -19.23 -10.14
N GLN A 229 -15.57 -18.81 -10.55
CA GLN A 229 -16.82 -19.45 -10.18
C GLN A 229 -17.75 -19.39 -11.39
N ASN A 230 -18.14 -20.55 -11.91
CA ASN A 230 -18.87 -20.67 -13.18
C ASN A 230 -18.12 -19.96 -14.33
N ASN A 231 -18.82 -19.14 -15.13
CA ASN A 231 -18.23 -18.33 -16.20
C ASN A 231 -17.68 -16.97 -15.72
N SER A 232 -17.72 -16.69 -14.42
CA SER A 232 -17.27 -15.41 -13.86
C SER A 232 -15.82 -15.50 -13.37
N VAL A 233 -15.05 -14.44 -13.64
CA VAL A 233 -13.68 -14.29 -13.16
C VAL A 233 -13.60 -13.13 -12.20
N GLY A 234 -12.81 -13.31 -11.15
CA GLY A 234 -12.50 -12.25 -10.20
C GLY A 234 -11.03 -12.28 -9.78
N ILE A 235 -10.61 -11.22 -9.09
CA ILE A 235 -9.29 -11.12 -8.45
C ILE A 235 -9.49 -10.91 -6.94
N ARG A 236 -8.95 -11.84 -6.15
CA ARG A 236 -8.83 -11.73 -4.69
C ARG A 236 -7.76 -10.69 -4.35
N TYR A 237 -8.10 -9.74 -3.50
CA TYR A 237 -7.18 -8.69 -3.06
C TYR A 237 -7.50 -8.21 -1.65
N PHE A 238 -6.52 -7.56 -1.02
CA PHE A 238 -6.70 -6.93 0.29
C PHE A 238 -6.91 -5.42 0.11
N PRO A 239 -8.13 -4.89 0.31
CA PRO A 239 -8.37 -3.45 0.22
C PRO A 239 -7.51 -2.68 1.23
N VAL A 240 -7.10 -1.44 0.91
CA VAL A 240 -6.25 -0.66 1.84
C VAL A 240 -6.91 -0.46 3.21
N LYS A 241 -8.23 -0.26 3.22
CA LYS A 241 -9.03 0.06 4.42
C LYS A 241 -9.65 -1.16 5.10
N SER A 242 -9.44 -2.38 4.60
CA SER A 242 -10.03 -3.61 5.15
C SER A 242 -8.95 -4.67 5.33
N SER A 243 -9.03 -5.41 6.43
CA SER A 243 -8.17 -6.58 6.67
C SER A 243 -8.69 -7.85 5.98
N GLN A 244 -9.91 -7.82 5.44
CA GLN A 244 -10.51 -8.98 4.77
C GLN A 244 -10.02 -9.10 3.32
N LEU A 245 -9.86 -10.34 2.87
CA LEU A 245 -9.63 -10.68 1.47
C LEU A 245 -10.97 -10.61 0.72
N ILE A 246 -11.06 -9.76 -0.30
CA ILE A 246 -12.28 -9.52 -1.07
C ILE A 246 -12.05 -9.91 -2.53
N ILE A 247 -13.10 -10.34 -3.23
CA ILE A 247 -13.06 -10.63 -4.67
C ILE A 247 -13.56 -9.41 -5.45
N LYS A 248 -12.74 -8.95 -6.40
CA LYS A 248 -13.14 -7.95 -7.38
C LYS A 248 -13.59 -8.66 -8.68
N PRO A 249 -14.84 -8.49 -9.12
CA PRO A 249 -15.28 -9.07 -10.39
C PRO A 249 -14.55 -8.42 -11.57
N ILE A 250 -14.27 -9.22 -12.60
CA ILE A 250 -13.71 -8.77 -13.88
C ILE A 250 -14.80 -8.84 -14.93
N ALA A 251 -14.96 -7.77 -15.71
CA ALA A 251 -15.91 -7.75 -16.82
C ALA A 251 -15.59 -8.87 -17.82
N HIS A 252 -16.63 -9.51 -18.35
CA HIS A 252 -16.50 -10.68 -19.22
C HIS A 252 -15.52 -10.45 -20.39
N ALA A 253 -15.56 -9.27 -21.00
CA ALA A 253 -14.66 -8.87 -22.10
C ALA A 253 -13.16 -8.93 -21.72
N PHE A 254 -12.81 -8.67 -20.46
CA PHE A 254 -11.42 -8.70 -19.99
C PHE A 254 -11.01 -10.06 -19.42
N ALA A 255 -11.95 -11.00 -19.24
CA ALA A 255 -11.69 -12.22 -18.47
C ALA A 255 -10.56 -13.06 -19.05
N ALA A 256 -10.53 -13.29 -20.37
CA ALA A 256 -9.47 -14.06 -21.03
C ALA A 256 -8.10 -13.36 -20.93
N ALA A 257 -8.07 -12.06 -21.22
CA ALA A 257 -6.85 -11.26 -21.20
C ALA A 257 -6.25 -11.19 -19.78
N VAL A 258 -7.09 -11.01 -18.76
CA VAL A 258 -6.66 -10.98 -17.35
C VAL A 258 -6.14 -12.35 -16.90
N ARG A 259 -6.79 -13.46 -17.29
CA ARG A 259 -6.28 -14.81 -16.99
C ARG A 259 -4.87 -15.01 -17.55
N HIS A 260 -4.66 -14.65 -18.82
CA HIS A 260 -3.36 -14.76 -19.46
C HIS A 260 -2.32 -13.86 -18.77
N ALA A 261 -2.68 -12.62 -18.46
CA ALA A 261 -1.80 -11.67 -17.79
C ALA A 261 -1.36 -12.12 -16.40
N ILE A 262 -2.30 -12.57 -15.57
CA ILE A 262 -1.98 -13.09 -14.23
C ILE A 262 -1.08 -14.32 -14.34
N LYS A 263 -1.35 -15.24 -15.28
CA LYS A 263 -0.51 -16.42 -15.48
C LYS A 263 0.91 -16.05 -15.89
N HIS A 264 1.06 -15.12 -16.84
CA HIS A 264 2.37 -14.64 -17.27
C HIS A 264 3.15 -13.98 -16.12
N ILE A 265 2.49 -13.12 -15.34
CA ILE A 265 3.07 -12.51 -14.14
C ILE A 265 3.51 -13.59 -13.15
N GLN A 266 2.64 -14.57 -12.85
CA GLN A 266 2.93 -15.69 -11.93
C GLN A 266 4.16 -16.49 -12.34
N ASP A 267 4.36 -16.71 -13.64
CA ASP A 267 5.48 -17.46 -14.20
C ASP A 267 6.80 -16.71 -14.01
N ILE A 268 6.83 -15.41 -14.33
CA ILE A 268 8.00 -14.55 -14.13
C ILE A 268 8.34 -14.42 -12.64
N THR A 269 7.34 -14.35 -11.76
CA THR A 269 7.55 -14.11 -10.33
C THR A 269 7.78 -15.41 -9.54
N LYS A 270 7.56 -16.60 -10.13
CA LYS A 270 7.69 -17.90 -9.43
C LYS A 270 9.08 -18.11 -8.81
N PRO A 271 10.21 -17.88 -9.51
CA PRO A 271 11.53 -18.03 -8.90
C PRO A 271 11.74 -17.11 -7.68
N GLY A 272 11.20 -15.88 -7.73
CA GLY A 272 11.28 -14.92 -6.63
C GLY A 272 10.54 -15.39 -5.38
N ARG A 273 9.34 -15.95 -5.54
CA ARG A 273 8.56 -16.53 -4.44
C ARG A 273 9.24 -17.75 -3.82
N VAL A 274 9.81 -18.64 -4.64
CA VAL A 274 10.58 -19.79 -4.17
C VAL A 274 11.81 -19.33 -3.36
N ALA A 275 12.51 -18.29 -3.81
CA ALA A 275 13.63 -17.71 -3.06
C ALA A 275 13.20 -17.09 -1.72
N ALA A 276 12.02 -16.46 -1.66
CA ALA A 276 11.44 -15.95 -0.43
C ALA A 276 11.14 -17.10 0.56
N LEU A 277 10.47 -18.17 0.08
CA LEU A 277 10.16 -19.36 0.88
C LEU A 277 11.44 -20.05 1.39
N GLY A 278 12.44 -20.22 0.53
CA GLY A 278 13.73 -20.81 0.93
C GLY A 278 14.46 -19.99 1.99
N THR A 279 14.30 -18.67 1.99
CA THR A 279 14.85 -17.80 3.04
C THR A 279 14.10 -17.98 4.36
N LYS A 280 12.77 -18.11 4.32
CA LYS A 280 11.94 -18.43 5.49
C LYS A 280 12.31 -19.80 6.09
N ASN A 281 12.44 -20.83 5.26
CA ASN A 281 12.77 -22.19 5.71
C ASN A 281 14.17 -22.25 6.34
N ARG A 282 15.19 -21.63 5.72
CA ARG A 282 16.55 -21.59 6.30
C ARG A 282 16.61 -20.89 7.65
N ALA A 283 15.81 -19.84 7.84
CA ALA A 283 15.69 -19.18 9.13
C ALA A 283 15.11 -20.11 10.21
N ILE A 284 14.08 -20.88 9.86
CA ILE A 284 13.48 -21.87 10.75
C ILE A 284 14.51 -22.99 11.08
N GLU A 285 15.16 -23.55 10.06
CA GLU A 285 16.12 -24.66 10.20
C GLU A 285 17.36 -24.30 11.01
N SER A 286 17.88 -23.07 10.85
CA SER A 286 19.08 -22.61 11.58
C SER A 286 18.80 -22.25 13.04
N SER A 287 17.51 -22.16 13.46
CA SER A 287 17.10 -21.59 14.74
C SER A 287 17.69 -20.19 15.01
N SER A 288 18.19 -19.51 13.97
CA SER A 288 18.81 -18.20 14.09
C SER A 288 17.72 -17.14 14.19
N ILE A 289 17.72 -16.42 15.30
CA ILE A 289 16.82 -15.27 15.50
C ILE A 289 17.31 -14.00 14.78
N TYR A 290 18.41 -14.07 14.02
CA TYR A 290 19.04 -12.93 13.33
C TYR A 290 19.06 -13.08 11.80
N ASP A 291 18.91 -11.97 11.08
CA ASP A 291 18.90 -11.89 9.62
C ASP A 291 20.32 -11.76 9.05
N TRP A 292 21.02 -12.89 8.94
CA TRP A 292 22.37 -12.97 8.41
C TRP A 292 22.57 -12.33 7.02
N PRO A 293 21.66 -12.46 6.04
CA PRO A 293 21.76 -11.73 4.78
C PRO A 293 21.82 -10.20 4.93
N TYR A 294 21.31 -9.64 6.03
CA TYR A 294 21.45 -8.21 6.33
C TYR A 294 22.74 -7.91 7.07
N ILE A 295 23.06 -8.72 8.07
CA ILE A 295 24.29 -8.60 8.86
C ILE A 295 25.50 -8.59 7.93
N LEU A 296 25.56 -9.54 6.98
CA LEU A 296 26.66 -9.68 6.02
C LEU A 296 26.82 -8.50 5.04
N LYS A 297 25.92 -7.51 5.05
CA LYS A 297 26.10 -6.27 4.28
C LYS A 297 26.86 -5.18 5.05
N ASN A 298 26.97 -5.31 6.37
CA ASN A 298 27.62 -4.34 7.24
C ASN A 298 28.75 -5.04 8.01
N ASP A 299 29.96 -4.52 7.87
CA ASP A 299 31.16 -5.18 8.40
C ASP A 299 31.19 -5.16 9.93
N ALA A 300 30.84 -4.03 10.55
CA ALA A 300 30.77 -3.92 12.01
C ALA A 300 29.73 -4.88 12.62
N ALA A 301 28.56 -4.98 12.00
CA ALA A 301 27.55 -5.96 12.42
C ALA A 301 28.04 -7.40 12.21
N THR A 302 28.69 -7.68 11.07
CA THR A 302 29.25 -9.01 10.77
C THR A 302 30.23 -9.43 11.84
N ILE A 303 31.14 -8.54 12.24
CA ILE A 303 32.09 -8.78 13.33
C ILE A 303 31.34 -9.10 14.62
N TYR A 304 30.47 -8.19 15.09
CA TYR A 304 29.71 -8.36 16.33
C TYR A 304 28.96 -9.70 16.43
N PHE A 305 28.18 -10.06 15.41
CA PHE A 305 27.40 -11.30 15.44
C PHE A 305 28.25 -12.55 15.27
N VAL A 306 29.37 -12.47 14.55
CA VAL A 306 30.32 -13.58 14.47
C VAL A 306 31.01 -13.77 15.83
N GLU A 307 31.45 -12.71 16.50
CA GLU A 307 32.03 -12.78 17.84
C GLU A 307 31.07 -13.40 18.85
N LYS A 308 29.80 -12.98 18.82
CA LYS A 308 28.75 -13.58 19.64
C LYS A 308 28.60 -15.09 19.38
N LEU A 309 28.57 -15.49 18.10
CA LEU A 309 28.48 -16.90 17.71
C LEU A 309 29.73 -17.70 18.12
N LEU A 310 30.92 -17.09 18.03
CA LEU A 310 32.18 -17.69 18.48
C LEU A 310 32.18 -17.91 19.99
N TYR A 311 31.71 -16.94 20.78
CA TYR A 311 31.51 -17.10 22.22
C TYR A 311 30.50 -18.22 22.51
N GLU A 312 29.31 -18.18 21.90
CA GLU A 312 28.27 -19.21 22.07
C GLU A 312 28.77 -20.61 21.71
N TRP A 313 29.62 -20.74 20.68
CA TRP A 313 30.22 -22.01 20.29
C TRP A 313 31.29 -22.47 21.26
N THR A 314 32.26 -21.61 21.58
CA THR A 314 33.42 -21.98 22.40
C THR A 314 33.07 -22.19 23.86
N SER A 315 32.04 -21.52 24.38
CA SER A 315 31.55 -21.70 25.76
C SER A 315 30.69 -22.95 25.99
N GLN A 316 30.26 -23.64 24.92
CA GLN A 316 29.50 -24.88 25.05
C GLN A 316 30.42 -26.00 25.58
N PRO A 317 30.06 -26.68 26.69
CA PRO A 317 30.88 -27.76 27.24
C PRO A 317 31.21 -28.87 26.23
N ALA A 318 30.30 -29.12 25.29
CA ALA A 318 30.50 -30.07 24.19
C ALA A 318 31.73 -29.74 23.32
N ASN A 319 32.10 -28.47 23.19
CA ASN A 319 33.15 -27.99 22.29
C ASN A 319 34.48 -27.68 23.01
N ASN A 320 34.57 -27.97 24.32
CA ASN A 320 35.77 -27.70 25.12
C ASN A 320 36.94 -28.62 24.68
N MET A 321 38.07 -28.03 24.33
CA MET A 321 39.23 -28.85 23.91
C MET A 321 39.91 -29.55 25.09
N LEU A 322 39.97 -28.86 26.24
CA LEU A 322 40.44 -29.40 27.50
C LEU A 322 39.24 -29.84 28.35
N ASN A 323 39.03 -31.16 28.41
CA ASN A 323 38.01 -31.76 29.27
C ASN A 323 38.65 -32.91 30.06
N PRO A 324 38.81 -32.78 31.39
CA PRO A 324 39.42 -33.84 32.21
C PRO A 324 38.49 -35.04 32.45
N LEU A 325 37.21 -34.94 32.11
CA LEU A 325 36.20 -35.98 32.35
C LEU A 325 36.03 -36.95 31.17
N GLY A 326 36.70 -36.70 30.04
CA GLY A 326 36.59 -37.56 28.88
C GLY A 326 37.27 -37.03 27.63
N VAL A 327 37.53 -37.94 26.69
CA VAL A 327 38.11 -37.61 25.38
C VAL A 327 36.99 -37.52 24.34
N TRP A 328 37.12 -36.55 23.44
CA TRP A 328 36.19 -36.42 22.33
C TRP A 328 36.31 -37.56 21.33
N PHE A 329 35.17 -38.19 21.05
CA PHE A 329 35.08 -39.26 20.08
C PHE A 329 34.36 -38.81 18.80
N GLU A 330 35.14 -38.61 17.75
CA GLU A 330 34.71 -37.94 16.52
C GLU A 330 33.58 -38.68 15.77
N ARG A 331 33.48 -40.01 15.92
CA ARG A 331 32.43 -40.80 15.24
C ARG A 331 31.05 -40.53 15.81
N ASP A 332 30.92 -40.54 17.13
CA ASP A 332 29.63 -40.42 17.82
C ASP A 332 29.38 -39.00 18.37
N LYS A 333 30.34 -38.08 18.18
CA LYS A 333 30.27 -36.65 18.58
C LYS A 333 29.95 -36.45 20.06
N GLN A 334 30.64 -37.19 20.92
CA GLN A 334 30.47 -37.14 22.37
C GLN A 334 31.78 -37.35 23.13
N TYR A 335 31.81 -36.94 24.40
CA TYR A 335 32.89 -37.28 25.31
C TYR A 335 32.76 -38.70 25.82
N ILE A 336 33.88 -39.40 25.90
CA ILE A 336 33.96 -40.76 26.41
C ILE A 336 35.02 -40.80 27.50
N ASP A 337 34.61 -41.28 28.67
CA ASP A 337 35.53 -41.59 29.76
C ASP A 337 36.20 -42.95 29.50
N VAL A 338 37.25 -42.93 28.67
CA VAL A 338 37.97 -44.13 28.27
C VAL A 338 38.69 -44.79 29.46
N ILE A 339 39.09 -44.00 30.48
CA ILE A 339 39.82 -44.51 31.64
C ILE A 339 38.87 -45.33 32.51
N SER A 340 37.71 -44.79 32.89
CA SER A 340 36.70 -45.55 33.66
C SER A 340 36.20 -46.77 32.87
N MET A 341 36.08 -46.67 31.55
CA MET A 341 35.71 -47.82 30.71
C MET A 341 36.76 -48.93 30.73
N LEU A 342 38.05 -48.60 30.75
CA LEU A 342 39.15 -49.56 30.85
C LEU A 342 39.24 -50.17 32.24
N GLU A 343 39.08 -49.38 33.30
CA GLU A 343 39.02 -49.87 34.69
C GLU A 343 37.91 -50.93 34.85
N LYS A 344 36.70 -50.63 34.35
CA LYS A 344 35.55 -51.57 34.37
C LYS A 344 35.77 -52.82 33.50
N ALA A 345 36.67 -52.75 32.52
CA ALA A 345 37.01 -53.87 31.64
C ALA A 345 38.27 -54.64 32.12
N GLY A 346 38.82 -54.30 33.30
CA GLY A 346 40.05 -54.91 33.83
C GLY A 346 41.29 -54.62 32.98
N GLY A 347 41.34 -53.47 32.32
CA GLY A 347 42.44 -53.07 31.42
C GLY A 347 42.38 -53.70 30.02
N ASN A 348 41.27 -54.36 29.64
CA ASN A 348 41.16 -55.02 28.34
C ASN A 348 40.72 -54.05 27.22
N HIS A 349 41.68 -53.55 26.45
CA HIS A 349 41.42 -52.65 25.31
C HIS A 349 40.56 -53.28 24.20
N LYS A 350 40.58 -54.60 24.00
CA LYS A 350 39.74 -55.27 22.98
C LYS A 350 38.26 -55.21 23.35
N GLU A 351 37.94 -55.39 24.62
CA GLU A 351 36.55 -55.32 25.10
C GLU A 351 36.01 -53.88 25.01
N VAL A 352 36.79 -52.87 25.38
CA VAL A 352 36.41 -51.46 25.21
C VAL A 352 36.26 -51.11 23.73
N ALA A 353 37.15 -51.60 22.86
CA ALA A 353 37.06 -51.41 21.42
C ALA A 353 35.77 -52.01 20.84
N ARG A 354 35.36 -53.20 21.29
CA ARG A 354 34.10 -53.85 20.91
C ARG A 354 32.89 -53.01 21.33
N ARG A 355 32.87 -52.49 22.57
CA ARG A 355 31.80 -51.63 23.09
C ARG A 355 31.70 -50.31 22.31
N LEU A 356 32.84 -49.70 22.01
CA LEU A 356 32.94 -48.49 21.20
C LEU A 356 32.88 -48.78 19.69
N LYS A 357 32.68 -50.03 19.26
CA LYS A 357 32.66 -50.45 17.84
C LYS A 357 33.84 -49.89 17.03
N THR A 358 35.03 -49.86 17.61
CA THR A 358 36.25 -49.29 17.01
C THR A 358 37.38 -50.32 17.06
N VAL A 359 38.56 -49.97 16.56
CA VAL A 359 39.76 -50.81 16.62
C VAL A 359 40.52 -50.61 17.92
N THR A 360 41.18 -51.66 18.43
CA THR A 360 41.95 -51.63 19.68
C THR A 360 43.00 -50.52 19.70
N GLN A 361 43.69 -50.29 18.58
CA GLN A 361 44.69 -49.22 18.45
C GLN A 361 44.08 -47.82 18.68
N ALA A 362 42.84 -47.60 18.27
CA ALA A 362 42.16 -46.32 18.48
C ALA A 362 41.82 -46.11 19.96
N VAL A 363 41.50 -47.17 20.70
CA VAL A 363 41.26 -47.07 22.16
C VAL A 363 42.54 -46.73 22.91
N ILE A 364 43.67 -47.36 22.56
CA ILE A 364 44.99 -47.04 23.14
C ILE A 364 45.33 -45.56 22.90
N TYR A 365 45.10 -45.08 21.67
CA TYR A 365 45.31 -43.67 21.34
C TYR A 365 44.38 -42.73 22.14
N LEU A 366 43.10 -43.08 22.29
CA LEU A 366 42.15 -42.30 23.08
C LEU A 366 42.50 -42.31 24.58
N GLU A 367 42.96 -43.42 25.14
CA GLU A 367 43.44 -43.50 26.52
C GLU A 367 44.62 -42.56 26.76
N GLN A 368 45.63 -42.60 25.87
CA GLN A 368 46.78 -41.69 25.97
C GLN A 368 46.34 -40.23 25.92
N LYS A 369 45.43 -39.89 24.99
CA LYS A 369 44.84 -38.54 24.95
C LYS A 369 44.13 -38.18 26.24
N HIS A 370 43.45 -39.13 26.89
CA HIS A 370 42.73 -38.87 28.12
C HIS A 370 43.70 -38.51 29.27
N TYR A 371 44.82 -39.22 29.39
CA TYR A 371 45.85 -38.88 30.37
C TYR A 371 46.50 -37.52 30.11
N ASP A 372 46.71 -37.13 28.85
CA ASP A 372 47.23 -35.81 28.51
C ASP A 372 46.25 -34.69 28.91
N LEU A 373 44.94 -34.90 28.67
CA LEU A 373 43.90 -33.97 29.09
C LEU A 373 43.79 -33.85 30.62
N LEU A 374 43.97 -34.94 31.37
CA LEU A 374 44.04 -34.89 32.84
C LEU A 374 45.20 -34.03 33.36
N ARG A 375 46.28 -33.91 32.58
CA ARG A 375 47.43 -33.03 32.88
C ARG A 375 47.20 -31.59 32.38
N GLY A 376 46.03 -31.28 31.84
CA GLY A 376 45.70 -29.98 31.25
C GLY A 376 46.43 -29.71 29.93
N GLN A 377 46.95 -30.74 29.28
CA GLN A 377 47.71 -30.62 28.03
C GLN A 377 46.88 -31.14 26.86
N LEU A 378 46.92 -30.40 25.74
CA LEU A 378 46.40 -30.95 24.49
C LEU A 378 47.40 -31.97 23.92
N PRO A 379 46.91 -33.14 23.48
CA PRO A 379 47.75 -34.10 22.79
C PRO A 379 48.49 -33.45 21.61
N THR A 380 49.75 -33.82 21.37
CA THR A 380 50.56 -33.36 20.23
C THR A 380 50.92 -34.53 19.32
N ASN A 381 51.19 -34.27 18.04
CA ASN A 381 51.67 -35.31 17.15
C ASN A 381 53.11 -35.69 17.52
N SER A 382 53.31 -36.96 17.86
CA SER A 382 54.60 -37.53 18.28
C SER A 382 55.70 -37.47 17.21
N GLN A 383 55.36 -37.24 15.93
CA GLN A 383 56.34 -37.17 14.83
C GLN A 383 56.79 -35.76 14.43
N THR A 384 55.98 -34.72 14.67
CA THR A 384 56.27 -33.36 14.18
C THR A 384 56.24 -32.28 15.25
N GLY A 385 55.70 -32.55 16.45
CA GLY A 385 55.56 -31.55 17.52
C GLY A 385 54.58 -30.40 17.23
N GLU A 386 53.99 -30.35 16.02
CA GLU A 386 53.09 -29.28 15.61
C GLU A 386 51.63 -29.54 16.00
N MET A 387 51.04 -28.65 16.82
CA MET A 387 49.60 -28.70 17.17
C MET A 387 48.67 -28.35 16.00
N LYS A 388 49.11 -27.50 15.08
CA LYS A 388 48.23 -26.75 14.15
C LYS A 388 47.52 -27.62 13.11
N ASN A 389 48.18 -28.68 12.64
CA ASN A 389 47.61 -29.59 11.63
C ASN A 389 46.75 -30.70 12.23
N MET A 390 46.94 -31.03 13.52
CA MET A 390 46.27 -32.17 14.15
C MET A 390 44.78 -31.91 14.43
N TYR A 391 44.43 -30.68 14.82
CA TYR A 391 43.05 -30.31 15.16
C TYR A 391 42.29 -29.63 14.02
N ALA A 392 42.89 -29.52 12.83
CA ALA A 392 42.27 -28.88 11.68
C ALA A 392 40.99 -29.57 11.19
N THR A 393 40.80 -30.86 11.53
CA THR A 393 39.62 -31.66 11.18
C THR A 393 38.73 -31.99 12.38
N ASP A 394 39.08 -31.53 13.59
CA ASP A 394 38.28 -31.78 14.81
C ASP A 394 36.96 -31.02 14.72
N SER A 395 35.84 -31.72 14.88
CA SER A 395 34.51 -31.13 14.72
C SER A 395 34.14 -30.10 15.79
N ARG A 396 34.87 -30.02 16.91
CA ARG A 396 34.69 -29.02 17.95
C ARG A 396 35.41 -27.71 17.62
N VAL A 397 36.52 -27.78 16.88
CA VAL A 397 37.34 -26.61 16.59
C VAL A 397 36.61 -25.72 15.59
N VAL A 398 36.44 -24.45 15.96
CA VAL A 398 35.65 -23.52 15.14
C VAL A 398 36.23 -23.40 13.74
N SER A 399 35.37 -23.37 12.73
CA SER A 399 35.75 -23.31 11.32
C SER A 399 34.71 -22.57 10.49
N HIS A 400 35.08 -22.17 9.28
CA HIS A 400 34.13 -21.55 8.34
C HIS A 400 32.90 -22.43 8.09
N LYS A 401 33.06 -23.76 8.01
CA LYS A 401 31.94 -24.69 7.79
C LYS A 401 30.97 -24.69 8.98
N ILE A 402 31.48 -24.62 10.21
CA ILE A 402 30.65 -24.56 11.42
C ILE A 402 29.84 -23.27 11.44
N ILE A 403 30.49 -22.13 11.15
CA ILE A 403 29.80 -20.84 11.07
C ILE A 403 28.74 -20.88 9.96
N GLU A 404 29.07 -21.32 8.75
CA GLU A 404 28.09 -21.43 7.65
C GLU A 404 26.89 -22.32 8.02
N LYS A 405 27.12 -23.42 8.77
CA LYS A 405 26.05 -24.31 9.25
C LYS A 405 25.15 -23.63 10.30
N LYS A 406 25.74 -22.91 11.26
CA LYS A 406 25.00 -22.18 12.31
C LYS A 406 24.25 -20.97 11.77
N VAL A 407 24.83 -20.29 10.79
CA VAL A 407 24.26 -19.13 10.12
C VAL A 407 23.18 -19.55 9.11
N GLY A 408 23.33 -20.69 8.44
CA GLY A 408 22.44 -21.15 7.36
C GLY A 408 22.66 -20.44 6.02
N PHE A 409 23.70 -19.60 5.91
CA PHE A 409 24.05 -18.84 4.71
C PHE A 409 25.55 -18.90 4.44
N GLY A 410 25.94 -18.82 3.16
CA GLY A 410 27.34 -18.78 2.76
C GLY A 410 27.99 -17.45 3.13
N ILE A 411 29.18 -17.50 3.74
CA ILE A 411 29.91 -16.31 4.23
C ILE A 411 31.11 -15.93 3.34
N ARG A 412 31.20 -16.52 2.13
CA ARG A 412 32.37 -16.39 1.24
C ARG A 412 32.77 -14.94 0.96
N GLY A 413 31.80 -14.04 0.79
CA GLY A 413 32.06 -12.62 0.50
C GLY A 413 32.59 -11.78 1.67
N LYS A 414 32.71 -12.36 2.87
CA LYS A 414 33.23 -11.70 4.08
C LYS A 414 34.39 -12.47 4.73
N ARG A 415 35.05 -13.36 3.97
CA ARG A 415 36.14 -14.20 4.49
C ARG A 415 37.28 -13.40 5.09
N ASP A 416 37.66 -12.28 4.49
CA ASP A 416 38.80 -11.48 4.95
C ASP A 416 38.58 -10.89 6.35
N ILE A 417 37.33 -10.55 6.69
CA ILE A 417 36.94 -10.02 8.00
C ILE A 417 36.72 -11.15 9.01
N ILE A 418 36.15 -12.26 8.57
CA ILE A 418 35.79 -13.38 9.47
C ILE A 418 37.00 -14.25 9.82
N ARG A 419 37.95 -14.41 8.90
CA ARG A 419 39.10 -15.31 9.07
C ARG A 419 39.98 -14.95 10.29
N PRO A 420 40.34 -13.68 10.54
CA PRO A 420 41.08 -13.31 11.75
C PRO A 420 40.34 -13.70 13.04
N LEU A 421 39.02 -13.49 13.09
CA LEU A 421 38.19 -13.85 14.25
C LEU A 421 38.19 -15.37 14.50
N ILE A 422 38.07 -16.17 13.43
CA ILE A 422 38.18 -17.63 13.53
C ILE A 422 39.57 -18.03 14.04
N GLN A 423 40.64 -17.44 13.50
CA GLN A 423 42.00 -17.79 13.89
C GLN A 423 42.26 -17.49 15.37
N GLU A 424 41.74 -16.37 15.87
CA GLU A 424 41.83 -16.02 17.29
C GLU A 424 40.99 -16.95 18.16
N ALA A 425 39.76 -17.27 17.74
CA ALA A 425 38.93 -18.25 18.43
C ALA A 425 39.57 -19.64 18.49
N GLN A 426 40.19 -20.10 17.40
CA GLN A 426 40.95 -21.36 17.38
C GLN A 426 42.11 -21.32 18.37
N ARG A 427 42.86 -20.20 18.39
CA ARG A 427 43.98 -20.02 19.32
C ARG A 427 43.52 -20.12 20.78
N LEU A 428 42.47 -19.38 21.15
CA LEU A 428 41.90 -19.40 22.50
C LEU A 428 41.36 -20.79 22.87
N GLN A 429 40.58 -21.40 21.98
CA GLN A 429 39.97 -22.71 22.18
C GLN A 429 41.02 -23.80 22.39
N LEU A 430 42.12 -23.78 21.64
CA LEU A 430 43.24 -24.70 21.82
C LEU A 430 44.06 -24.43 23.10
N SER A 431 43.97 -23.22 23.67
CA SER A 431 44.51 -22.93 25.00
C SER A 431 43.52 -23.26 26.13
N GLY A 432 42.36 -23.84 25.82
CA GLY A 432 41.30 -24.13 26.79
C GLY A 432 40.51 -22.90 27.26
N LEU A 433 40.67 -21.77 26.59
CA LEU A 433 39.92 -20.53 26.85
C LEU A 433 38.75 -20.40 25.87
N PHE A 434 37.72 -19.67 26.28
CA PHE A 434 36.59 -19.33 25.41
C PHE A 434 36.85 -18.00 24.71
N TYR A 435 36.22 -17.80 23.55
CA TYR A 435 36.20 -16.50 22.90
C TYR A 435 35.50 -15.48 23.82
N PRO A 436 35.99 -14.24 24.00
CA PRO A 436 35.35 -13.28 24.89
C PRO A 436 33.93 -12.93 24.42
N GLN A 437 33.00 -12.79 25.36
CA GLN A 437 31.66 -12.30 25.04
C GLN A 437 31.73 -10.81 24.65
N PRO A 438 31.20 -10.40 23.48
CA PRO A 438 31.15 -8.99 23.13
C PRO A 438 30.20 -8.22 24.05
N GLU A 439 30.46 -6.92 24.27
CA GLU A 439 29.54 -6.04 25.02
C GLU A 439 28.16 -6.03 24.36
N GLN A 440 27.11 -6.24 25.16
CA GLN A 440 25.77 -6.40 24.63
C GLN A 440 25.24 -5.08 24.03
N ASP A 441 25.04 -5.07 22.72
CA ASP A 441 24.38 -3.96 22.02
C ASP A 441 22.95 -4.36 21.63
N ILE A 442 22.01 -4.10 22.55
CA ILE A 442 20.58 -4.40 22.37
C ILE A 442 20.03 -3.72 21.11
N GLN A 443 20.47 -2.51 20.78
CA GLN A 443 19.97 -1.77 19.63
C GLN A 443 20.41 -2.41 18.32
N THR A 444 21.68 -2.80 18.23
CA THR A 444 22.21 -3.54 17.08
C THR A 444 21.53 -4.90 16.96
N GLU A 445 21.41 -5.65 18.05
CA GLU A 445 20.72 -6.95 18.05
C GLU A 445 19.27 -6.86 17.55
N ASP A 446 18.51 -5.88 18.04
CA ASP A 446 17.13 -5.68 17.63
C ASP A 446 16.99 -5.21 16.18
N LYS A 447 17.95 -4.40 15.70
CA LYS A 447 18.01 -3.94 14.31
C LYS A 447 18.20 -5.09 13.33
N TYR A 448 18.99 -6.10 13.69
CA TYR A 448 19.29 -7.26 12.84
C TYR A 448 18.48 -8.51 13.19
N ARG A 449 17.58 -8.43 14.17
CA ARG A 449 16.65 -9.53 14.49
C ARG A 449 15.83 -9.89 13.26
N LEU A 450 15.73 -11.18 13.00
CA LEU A 450 14.90 -11.72 11.94
C LEU A 450 13.43 -11.44 12.29
N ARG A 451 12.78 -10.61 11.48
CA ARG A 451 11.35 -10.36 11.58
C ARG A 451 10.65 -11.10 10.44
N GLU A 452 9.50 -11.69 10.74
CA GLU A 452 8.60 -12.20 9.73
C GLU A 452 8.30 -11.06 8.75
N ARG A 453 8.65 -11.25 7.48
CA ARG A 453 8.51 -10.22 6.45
C ARG A 453 7.21 -10.48 5.73
N ALA A 454 6.16 -9.82 6.17
CA ALA A 454 4.92 -9.79 5.44
C ALA A 454 4.92 -8.64 4.43
N MET A 455 4.19 -8.84 3.35
CA MET A 455 3.74 -7.76 2.48
C MET A 455 2.72 -6.87 3.19
N ILE A 456 1.77 -7.51 3.89
CA ILE A 456 0.61 -6.87 4.52
C ILE A 456 0.44 -7.39 5.94
N TYR A 457 0.17 -6.48 6.86
CA TYR A 457 -0.26 -6.77 8.23
C TYR A 457 -1.70 -6.29 8.45
N ASP A 458 -2.38 -6.81 9.47
CA ASP A 458 -3.63 -6.25 9.97
C ASP A 458 -3.36 -5.06 10.92
N GLN A 459 -4.41 -4.57 11.59
CA GLN A 459 -4.29 -3.46 12.54
C GLN A 459 -3.60 -3.86 13.85
N ASP A 460 -3.62 -5.15 14.18
CA ASP A 460 -3.04 -5.73 15.40
C ASP A 460 -1.60 -6.23 15.17
N GLY A 461 -1.08 -6.08 13.94
CA GLY A 461 0.27 -6.48 13.57
C GLY A 461 0.41 -7.94 13.16
N ARG A 462 -0.70 -8.66 12.92
CA ARG A 462 -0.69 -10.03 12.41
C ARG A 462 -0.44 -10.03 10.91
N THR A 463 0.33 -11.00 10.45
CA THR A 463 0.66 -11.20 9.04
C THR A 463 -0.59 -11.61 8.24
N LEU A 464 -0.96 -10.84 7.21
CA LEU A 464 -2.08 -11.14 6.30
C LEU A 464 -1.61 -11.73 4.96
N LEU A 465 -0.45 -11.30 4.49
CA LEU A 465 0.13 -11.78 3.23
C LEU A 465 1.65 -11.83 3.36
N GLU A 466 2.23 -13.02 3.23
CA GLU A 466 3.68 -13.22 3.27
C GLU A 466 4.36 -12.92 1.93
N LEU A 467 5.69 -12.77 1.93
CA LEU A 467 6.46 -12.51 0.70
C LEU A 467 6.38 -13.64 -0.32
N ASP A 468 6.47 -14.90 0.11
CA ASP A 468 6.40 -16.07 -0.77
C ASP A 468 4.99 -16.32 -1.32
N GLN A 469 3.97 -15.77 -0.67
CA GLN A 469 2.58 -15.82 -1.10
C GLN A 469 2.19 -14.65 -2.00
N ALA A 470 3.04 -13.64 -2.16
CA ALA A 470 2.70 -12.43 -2.90
C ALA A 470 3.09 -12.52 -4.38
N LEU A 471 2.20 -12.05 -5.26
CA LEU A 471 2.36 -12.14 -6.71
C LEU A 471 3.57 -11.35 -7.22
N PHE A 472 3.84 -10.19 -6.64
CA PHE A 472 4.83 -9.21 -7.11
C PHE A 472 6.20 -9.35 -6.43
N VAL A 473 6.69 -10.58 -6.33
CA VAL A 473 8.03 -10.89 -5.80
C VAL A 473 8.85 -11.58 -6.88
N VAL A 474 9.99 -10.98 -7.24
CA VAL A 474 10.87 -11.46 -8.32
C VAL A 474 12.28 -11.75 -7.79
N GLU A 475 13.08 -12.52 -8.55
CA GLU A 475 14.51 -12.60 -8.26
C GLU A 475 15.20 -11.26 -8.56
N HIS A 476 16.26 -10.98 -7.81
CA HIS A 476 16.99 -9.72 -7.91
C HIS A 476 17.58 -9.57 -9.32
N HIS A 477 17.35 -8.41 -9.94
CA HIS A 477 17.66 -8.07 -11.33
C HIS A 477 16.79 -8.70 -12.44
N THR A 478 15.73 -9.46 -12.12
CA THR A 478 14.78 -9.97 -13.13
C THR A 478 14.20 -8.87 -14.03
N LEU A 479 13.84 -7.71 -13.45
CA LEU A 479 13.24 -6.57 -14.15
C LEU A 479 14.23 -5.42 -14.38
N SER A 480 15.54 -5.71 -14.42
CA SER A 480 16.60 -4.72 -14.65
C SER A 480 17.17 -4.85 -16.05
N TYR A 481 17.39 -3.73 -16.75
CA TYR A 481 18.06 -3.74 -18.05
C TYR A 481 19.55 -4.05 -17.89
N GLY A 482 20.06 -5.00 -18.68
CA GLY A 482 21.50 -5.28 -18.82
C GLY A 482 22.20 -5.80 -17.56
N ARG A 483 21.46 -6.19 -16.51
CA ARG A 483 22.04 -6.74 -15.28
C ARG A 483 21.86 -8.25 -15.21
N GLN A 484 22.89 -8.95 -14.76
CA GLN A 484 22.81 -10.39 -14.53
C GLN A 484 21.86 -10.71 -13.39
N LEU A 485 21.04 -11.75 -13.59
CA LEU A 485 20.12 -12.31 -12.62
C LEU A 485 20.89 -12.82 -11.38
N VAL A 486 20.42 -12.46 -10.19
CA VAL A 486 20.97 -12.97 -8.93
C VAL A 486 19.99 -13.99 -8.34
N LYS A 487 20.29 -15.28 -8.57
CA LYS A 487 19.46 -16.40 -8.11
C LYS A 487 19.40 -16.50 -6.59
N GLY A 488 18.26 -16.95 -6.06
CA GLY A 488 18.06 -17.20 -4.63
C GLY A 488 17.93 -15.95 -3.76
N ARG A 489 17.93 -14.75 -4.36
CA ARG A 489 17.67 -13.47 -3.69
C ARG A 489 16.42 -12.84 -4.29
N CYS A 490 15.38 -12.66 -3.49
CA CYS A 490 14.13 -12.04 -3.93
C CYS A 490 14.08 -10.52 -3.65
N VAL A 491 13.26 -9.82 -4.42
CA VAL A 491 12.92 -8.39 -4.26
C VAL A 491 11.43 -8.22 -4.53
N VAL A 492 10.78 -7.35 -3.74
CA VAL A 492 9.39 -6.94 -3.98
C VAL A 492 9.37 -5.89 -5.09
N VAL A 493 8.52 -6.10 -6.10
CA VAL A 493 8.29 -5.11 -7.15
C VAL A 493 7.47 -3.97 -6.56
N ALA A 494 8.06 -2.78 -6.46
CA ALA A 494 7.42 -1.63 -5.84
C ALA A 494 6.52 -0.88 -6.84
N PRO A 495 5.40 -0.28 -6.40
CA PRO A 495 4.59 0.60 -7.26
C PRO A 495 5.40 1.66 -8.01
N ASN A 496 6.44 2.22 -7.37
CA ASN A 496 7.27 3.25 -7.96
C ASN A 496 8.04 2.77 -9.20
N THR A 497 8.40 1.48 -9.30
CA THR A 497 9.12 0.97 -10.48
C THR A 497 8.21 0.90 -11.70
N PHE A 498 6.92 0.60 -11.50
CA PHE A 498 5.90 0.68 -12.55
C PHE A 498 5.58 2.12 -12.94
N ILE A 499 5.48 3.01 -11.96
CA ILE A 499 5.29 4.44 -12.19
C ILE A 499 6.43 5.01 -13.06
N LEU A 500 7.67 4.69 -12.71
CA LEU A 500 8.85 5.10 -13.48
C LEU A 500 8.87 4.48 -14.89
N TRP A 501 8.42 3.23 -15.03
CA TRP A 501 8.28 2.60 -16.35
C TRP A 501 7.21 3.28 -17.21
N LEU A 502 6.08 3.65 -16.63
CA LEU A 502 4.95 4.25 -17.35
C LEU A 502 5.29 5.65 -17.88
N TYR A 503 5.70 6.60 -17.02
CA TYR A 503 5.88 8.00 -17.45
C TYR A 503 7.30 8.58 -17.23
N GLY A 504 8.28 7.74 -16.86
CA GLY A 504 9.67 8.16 -16.68
C GLY A 504 9.93 8.94 -15.38
N ALA A 505 11.21 9.18 -15.07
CA ALA A 505 11.62 9.90 -13.85
C ALA A 505 11.25 11.39 -13.85
N ALA A 506 11.21 12.03 -15.03
CA ALA A 506 11.01 13.47 -15.18
C ALA A 506 9.58 13.87 -15.62
N LYS A 507 8.61 12.92 -15.70
CA LYS A 507 7.28 13.18 -16.29
C LYS A 507 7.34 13.91 -17.66
N GLY A 508 8.38 13.65 -18.46
CA GLY A 508 8.69 14.44 -19.65
C GLY A 508 8.81 13.62 -20.93
N HIS A 509 8.95 14.33 -22.05
CA HIS A 509 9.33 13.80 -23.35
C HIS A 509 10.80 13.34 -23.28
N GLY A 510 10.99 12.05 -23.03
CA GLY A 510 12.32 11.46 -22.95
C GLY A 510 13.03 11.42 -24.32
N THR A 511 14.30 11.04 -24.33
CA THR A 511 15.10 10.87 -25.56
C THR A 511 14.83 9.54 -26.28
N GLY A 512 13.93 8.71 -25.75
CA GLY A 512 13.62 7.36 -26.23
C GLY A 512 14.52 6.28 -25.62
N GLY A 513 15.32 6.61 -24.62
CA GLY A 513 16.21 5.68 -23.92
C GLY A 513 15.50 4.72 -22.96
N LEU A 514 16.23 3.73 -22.46
CA LEU A 514 15.70 2.67 -21.58
C LEU A 514 15.14 3.17 -20.23
N LEU A 515 15.48 4.39 -19.82
CA LEU A 515 15.00 5.02 -18.58
C LEU A 515 13.84 6.00 -18.80
N ASP A 516 13.44 6.21 -20.06
CA ASP A 516 12.36 7.11 -20.43
C ASP A 516 10.99 6.44 -20.30
N SER A 517 9.96 7.27 -20.40
CA SER A 517 8.58 6.82 -20.39
C SER A 517 8.29 5.83 -21.51
N ILE A 518 7.32 4.94 -21.27
CA ILE A 518 6.88 4.01 -22.31
C ILE A 518 6.37 4.75 -23.55
N PHE A 519 5.73 5.92 -23.35
CA PHE A 519 5.23 6.74 -24.44
C PHE A 519 6.33 7.25 -25.37
N ALA A 520 7.47 7.68 -24.83
CA ALA A 520 8.62 8.11 -25.63
C ALA A 520 9.22 6.95 -26.41
N ARG A 521 9.42 5.81 -25.73
CA ARG A 521 10.08 4.62 -26.28
C ARG A 521 9.27 3.99 -27.42
N PHE A 522 7.94 4.02 -27.32
CA PHE A 522 7.02 3.46 -28.30
C PHE A 522 6.38 4.51 -29.21
N LYS A 523 6.82 5.77 -29.13
CA LYS A 523 6.35 6.89 -29.96
C LYS A 523 4.82 7.07 -29.94
N ILE A 524 4.21 6.88 -28.79
CA ILE A 524 2.75 7.02 -28.61
C ILE A 524 2.43 8.50 -28.45
N THR A 525 1.52 9.01 -29.28
CA THR A 525 1.12 10.41 -29.31
C THR A 525 -0.30 10.60 -28.79
N ASP A 526 -0.56 11.77 -28.21
CA ASP A 526 -1.92 12.20 -27.89
C ASP A 526 -2.57 12.75 -29.16
N PRO A 527 -3.69 12.17 -29.64
CA PRO A 527 -4.32 12.58 -30.89
C PRO A 527 -4.83 14.03 -30.85
N ARG A 528 -5.07 14.60 -29.66
CA ARG A 528 -5.61 15.96 -29.50
C ARG A 528 -4.54 17.03 -29.69
N THR A 529 -3.30 16.73 -29.31
CA THR A 529 -2.20 17.71 -29.34
C THR A 529 -1.14 17.37 -30.38
N GLY A 530 -1.11 16.14 -30.88
CA GLY A 530 -0.05 15.62 -31.75
C GLY A 530 1.29 15.43 -31.04
N GLN A 531 1.38 15.77 -29.74
CA GLN A 531 2.57 15.61 -28.93
C GLN A 531 2.64 14.20 -28.35
N GLN A 532 3.80 13.80 -27.83
CA GLN A 532 3.94 12.50 -27.16
C GLN A 532 3.01 12.44 -25.94
N ALA A 533 2.26 11.34 -25.83
CA ALA A 533 1.32 11.13 -24.74
C ALA A 533 2.05 11.04 -23.37
N CYS A 534 1.34 11.44 -22.32
CA CYS A 534 1.79 11.28 -20.94
C CYS A 534 0.58 11.25 -20.01
N PHE A 535 0.50 10.25 -19.13
CA PHE A 535 -0.47 10.26 -18.05
C PHE A 535 0.07 9.55 -16.80
N THR A 536 -0.53 9.88 -15.66
CA THR A 536 -0.22 9.28 -14.36
C THR A 536 -1.10 8.06 -14.09
N SER A 537 -0.65 7.18 -13.19
CA SER A 537 -1.46 6.04 -12.74
C SER A 537 -2.80 6.45 -12.12
N HIS A 538 -2.88 7.64 -11.51
CA HIS A 538 -4.14 8.15 -10.99
C HIS A 538 -5.16 8.41 -12.11
N GLN A 539 -4.74 8.99 -13.25
CA GLN A 539 -5.62 9.29 -14.38
C GLN A 539 -6.31 8.04 -14.94
N ILE A 540 -5.67 6.86 -14.92
CA ILE A 540 -6.32 5.60 -15.31
C ILE A 540 -7.57 5.36 -14.46
N ARG A 541 -7.50 5.59 -13.14
CA ARG A 541 -8.66 5.40 -12.26
C ARG A 541 -9.78 6.41 -12.54
N HIS A 542 -9.44 7.66 -12.86
CA HIS A 542 -10.42 8.66 -13.29
C HIS A 542 -11.07 8.27 -14.60
N TRP A 543 -10.27 7.79 -15.56
CA TRP A 543 -10.76 7.31 -16.84
C TRP A 543 -11.74 6.15 -16.66
N ILE A 544 -11.37 5.09 -15.95
CA ILE A 544 -12.23 3.91 -15.70
C ILE A 544 -13.54 4.33 -15.02
N ASN A 545 -13.46 5.13 -13.95
CA ASN A 545 -14.66 5.58 -13.25
C ASN A 545 -15.58 6.40 -14.15
N THR A 546 -15.00 7.29 -14.97
CA THR A 546 -15.74 8.08 -15.94
C THR A 546 -16.38 7.17 -17.00
N MET A 547 -15.69 6.14 -17.48
CA MET A 547 -16.24 5.18 -18.45
C MET A 547 -17.39 4.37 -17.86
N TYR A 548 -17.31 3.93 -16.60
CA TYR A 548 -18.44 3.27 -15.93
C TYR A 548 -19.66 4.17 -15.85
N LEU A 549 -19.48 5.42 -15.46
CA LEU A 549 -20.56 6.41 -15.39
C LEU A 549 -21.12 6.77 -16.78
N LYS A 550 -20.29 6.77 -17.82
CA LYS A 550 -20.73 6.95 -19.22
C LYS A 550 -21.48 5.72 -19.74
N GLY A 551 -21.09 4.52 -19.30
CA GLY A 551 -21.75 3.25 -19.60
C GLY A 551 -23.02 2.98 -18.79
N GLY A 552 -23.54 3.97 -18.05
CA GLY A 552 -24.83 3.89 -17.37
C GLY A 552 -24.80 3.43 -15.91
N LEU A 553 -23.62 3.16 -15.32
CA LEU A 553 -23.56 2.83 -13.88
C LEU A 553 -23.88 4.06 -13.02
N THR A 554 -24.59 3.83 -11.92
CA THR A 554 -24.80 4.85 -10.88
C THR A 554 -23.49 5.20 -10.16
N ASN A 555 -23.47 6.33 -9.43
CA ASN A 555 -22.31 6.67 -8.59
C ASN A 555 -22.02 5.60 -7.54
N VAL A 556 -23.05 4.96 -6.98
CA VAL A 556 -22.87 3.93 -5.96
C VAL A 556 -22.29 2.66 -6.58
N GLU A 557 -22.80 2.23 -7.72
CA GLU A 557 -22.30 1.06 -8.45
C GLU A 557 -20.87 1.26 -8.94
N ALA A 558 -20.56 2.42 -9.53
CA ALA A 558 -19.21 2.76 -9.95
C ALA A 558 -18.24 2.77 -8.75
N ALA A 559 -18.65 3.32 -7.61
CA ALA A 559 -17.85 3.33 -6.39
C ALA A 559 -17.65 1.94 -5.79
N LEU A 560 -18.68 1.09 -5.83
CA LEU A 560 -18.62 -0.31 -5.42
C LEU A 560 -17.61 -1.07 -6.27
N VAL A 561 -17.72 -0.96 -7.60
CA VAL A 561 -16.77 -1.55 -8.54
C VAL A 561 -15.36 -1.00 -8.31
N MET A 562 -15.20 0.30 -8.07
CA MET A 562 -13.90 0.95 -7.87
C MET A 562 -13.33 0.80 -6.45
N GLY A 563 -14.09 0.21 -5.51
CA GLY A 563 -13.67 -0.05 -4.14
C GLY A 563 -13.40 1.25 -3.33
N HIS A 564 -14.27 2.24 -3.46
CA HIS A 564 -14.20 3.48 -2.68
C HIS A 564 -15.58 3.99 -2.27
N ASP A 565 -15.60 5.04 -1.45
CA ASP A 565 -16.83 5.69 -1.00
C ASP A 565 -17.47 6.49 -2.17
N PRO A 566 -18.81 6.45 -2.35
CA PRO A 566 -19.51 7.17 -3.41
C PRO A 566 -19.28 8.69 -3.41
N THR A 567 -19.02 9.30 -2.26
CA THR A 567 -18.75 10.74 -2.13
C THR A 567 -17.51 11.20 -2.91
N VAL A 568 -16.55 10.29 -3.12
CA VAL A 568 -15.29 10.56 -3.82
C VAL A 568 -15.48 10.62 -5.35
N ASN A 569 -16.61 10.13 -5.88
CA ASN A 569 -16.91 10.20 -7.32
C ASN A 569 -16.91 11.61 -7.88
N SER A 570 -17.19 12.63 -7.06
CA SER A 570 -17.12 14.03 -7.50
C SER A 570 -15.75 14.42 -8.07
N ILE A 571 -14.68 13.78 -7.60
CA ILE A 571 -13.30 13.98 -8.04
C ILE A 571 -12.98 13.08 -9.25
N TYR A 572 -13.57 11.88 -9.31
CA TYR A 572 -13.34 10.89 -10.34
C TYR A 572 -14.19 11.05 -11.61
N ASP A 573 -15.38 11.62 -11.49
CA ASP A 573 -16.31 11.90 -12.59
C ASP A 573 -15.79 13.08 -13.40
N GLN A 574 -15.19 12.78 -14.55
CA GLN A 574 -14.69 13.76 -15.52
C GLN A 574 -15.70 14.06 -16.63
N ARG A 575 -16.95 13.61 -16.51
CA ARG A 575 -17.99 14.03 -17.46
C ARG A 575 -18.19 15.52 -17.34
N ASP A 576 -18.28 16.18 -18.48
CA ASP A 576 -18.56 17.59 -18.47
C ASP A 576 -20.00 17.89 -18.02
N PHE A 577 -20.30 19.17 -17.94
CA PHE A 577 -21.62 19.63 -17.56
C PHE A 577 -22.66 19.29 -18.64
N PHE A 578 -22.35 19.50 -19.92
CA PHE A 578 -23.25 19.26 -21.04
C PHE A 578 -23.50 17.77 -21.29
N GLU A 579 -22.54 16.88 -21.06
CA GLU A 579 -22.66 15.42 -21.12
C GLU A 579 -23.63 14.91 -20.04
N ARG A 580 -23.59 15.48 -18.83
CA ARG A 580 -24.54 15.15 -17.75
C ARG A 580 -25.94 15.71 -18.01
N GLU A 581 -26.02 16.87 -18.67
CA GLU A 581 -27.28 17.44 -19.12
C GLU A 581 -27.88 16.71 -20.32
N ALA A 582 -27.04 16.22 -21.23
CA ALA A 582 -27.46 15.46 -22.38
C ALA A 582 -28.19 14.20 -21.95
N ALA A 583 -27.72 13.49 -20.91
CA ALA A 583 -28.44 12.35 -20.33
C ALA A 583 -29.84 12.75 -19.85
N LEU A 584 -29.98 13.81 -19.05
CA LEU A 584 -31.30 14.26 -18.58
C LEU A 584 -32.20 14.73 -19.73
N ARG A 585 -31.64 15.45 -20.72
CA ARG A 585 -32.40 15.87 -21.92
C ARG A 585 -32.81 14.66 -22.75
N GLN A 586 -31.94 13.68 -22.90
CA GLN A 586 -32.19 12.45 -23.63
C GLN A 586 -33.30 11.63 -22.94
N ALA A 587 -33.26 11.51 -21.61
CA ALA A 587 -34.33 10.90 -20.84
C ALA A 587 -35.69 11.62 -21.04
N VAL A 588 -35.70 12.95 -21.21
CA VAL A 588 -36.93 13.68 -21.58
C VAL A 588 -37.37 13.37 -23.01
N ILE A 589 -36.44 13.32 -23.96
CA ILE A 589 -36.72 13.02 -25.38
C ILE A 589 -37.25 11.60 -25.56
N GLU A 590 -36.70 10.64 -24.81
CA GLU A 590 -37.06 9.22 -24.85
C GLU A 590 -38.29 8.88 -24.01
N ASP A 591 -38.98 9.88 -23.45
CA ASP A 591 -40.17 9.72 -22.59
C ASP A 591 -39.88 8.88 -21.32
N GLN A 592 -38.63 8.92 -20.83
CA GLN A 592 -38.14 8.23 -19.63
C GLN A 592 -38.03 9.15 -18.40
N ALA A 593 -38.52 10.39 -18.50
CA ALA A 593 -38.54 11.36 -17.42
C ALA A 593 -39.95 11.88 -17.11
N PHE A 594 -40.22 12.10 -15.82
CA PHE A 594 -41.47 12.64 -15.28
C PHE A 594 -41.26 14.01 -14.63
N GLY A 595 -42.24 14.92 -14.82
CA GLY A 595 -42.23 16.26 -14.24
C GLY A 595 -42.93 17.28 -15.13
N HIS A 596 -42.95 18.54 -14.71
CA HIS A 596 -43.58 19.62 -15.50
C HIS A 596 -42.87 19.84 -16.84
N ILE A 597 -41.54 19.88 -16.84
CA ILE A 597 -40.72 20.10 -18.04
C ILE A 597 -40.88 18.95 -19.07
N PRO A 598 -40.75 17.67 -18.69
CA PRO A 598 -41.04 16.56 -19.60
C PRO A 598 -42.47 16.58 -20.16
N SER A 599 -43.46 16.89 -19.31
CA SER A 599 -44.86 16.96 -19.73
C SER A 599 -45.11 18.07 -20.76
N THR A 600 -44.50 19.24 -20.55
CA THR A 600 -44.58 20.38 -21.48
C THR A 600 -43.84 20.08 -22.77
N TYR A 601 -42.66 19.47 -22.71
CA TYR A 601 -41.93 18.99 -23.89
C TYR A 601 -42.78 18.02 -24.71
N LYS A 602 -43.41 17.03 -24.08
CA LYS A 602 -44.28 16.05 -24.76
C LYS A 602 -45.45 16.71 -25.47
N LYS A 603 -46.09 17.73 -24.87
CA LYS A 603 -47.16 18.52 -25.51
C LYS A 603 -46.63 19.30 -26.71
N LEU A 604 -45.55 20.07 -26.51
CA LEU A 604 -44.94 20.88 -27.57
C LEU A 604 -44.43 20.03 -28.72
N SER A 605 -43.85 18.85 -28.45
CA SER A 605 -43.29 17.96 -29.47
C SER A 605 -44.34 17.46 -30.47
N LYS A 606 -45.61 17.35 -30.05
CA LYS A 606 -46.73 16.98 -30.91
C LYS A 606 -47.16 18.12 -31.85
N GLU A 607 -47.00 19.36 -31.40
CA GLU A 607 -47.41 20.56 -32.15
C GLU A 607 -46.29 21.09 -33.04
N ASN A 608 -45.07 21.19 -32.50
CA ASN A 608 -43.89 21.68 -33.20
C ASN A 608 -42.60 21.08 -32.61
N PRO A 609 -41.99 20.08 -33.29
CA PRO A 609 -40.77 19.42 -32.82
C PRO A 609 -39.56 20.35 -32.61
N GLU A 610 -39.40 21.39 -33.44
CA GLU A 610 -38.27 22.31 -33.33
C GLU A 610 -38.43 23.26 -32.14
N LEU A 611 -39.65 23.77 -31.93
CA LEU A 611 -39.98 24.56 -30.74
C LEU A 611 -39.80 23.75 -29.44
N ALA A 612 -40.13 22.46 -29.47
CA ALA A 612 -39.93 21.56 -28.34
C ALA A 612 -38.44 21.37 -28.02
N LYS A 613 -37.58 21.21 -29.04
CA LYS A 613 -36.12 21.14 -28.86
C LYS A 613 -35.56 22.44 -28.27
N ASP A 614 -36.02 23.59 -28.75
CA ASP A 614 -35.59 24.90 -28.24
C ASP A 614 -36.09 25.16 -26.81
N TYR A 615 -37.30 24.73 -26.49
CA TYR A 615 -37.83 24.73 -25.11
C TYR A 615 -36.94 23.88 -24.19
N LEU A 616 -36.58 22.67 -24.60
CA LEU A 616 -35.75 21.79 -23.78
C LEU A 616 -34.34 22.36 -23.58
N LYS A 617 -33.71 22.89 -24.64
CA LYS A 617 -32.41 23.57 -24.57
C LYS A 617 -32.44 24.79 -23.65
N SER A 618 -33.51 25.57 -23.68
CA SER A 618 -33.63 26.80 -22.90
C SER A 618 -34.03 26.57 -21.44
N THR A 619 -34.77 25.50 -21.16
CA THR A 619 -35.31 25.21 -19.81
C THR A 619 -34.37 24.34 -18.99
N ILE A 620 -33.71 23.36 -19.61
CA ILE A 620 -32.68 22.54 -18.96
C ILE A 620 -31.33 23.13 -19.35
N ARG A 621 -31.01 24.33 -18.85
CA ARG A 621 -29.68 24.97 -19.02
C ARG A 621 -28.70 24.64 -17.91
N LYS A 622 -29.24 24.32 -16.74
CA LYS A 622 -28.55 23.81 -15.55
C LYS A 622 -29.52 22.99 -14.73
N HIS A 623 -28.99 21.98 -14.04
CA HIS A 623 -29.76 21.27 -13.03
C HIS A 623 -28.88 20.83 -11.86
N SER A 624 -29.49 20.76 -10.67
CA SER A 624 -28.92 20.18 -9.47
C SER A 624 -29.54 18.80 -9.27
N SER A 625 -28.73 17.74 -9.31
CA SER A 625 -29.18 16.38 -9.01
C SER A 625 -29.37 16.21 -7.50
N MET A 626 -30.49 15.60 -7.10
CA MET A 626 -30.89 15.31 -5.73
C MET A 626 -31.27 13.82 -5.62
N PRO A 627 -31.32 13.24 -4.42
CA PRO A 627 -31.62 11.81 -4.26
C PRO A 627 -33.01 11.39 -4.77
N HIS A 628 -33.99 12.30 -4.82
CA HIS A 628 -35.35 12.05 -5.33
C HIS A 628 -35.58 12.54 -6.76
N GLY A 629 -34.57 13.12 -7.44
CA GLY A 629 -34.70 13.68 -8.78
C GLY A 629 -33.80 14.91 -8.99
N SER A 630 -34.04 15.66 -10.04
CA SER A 630 -33.25 16.82 -10.46
C SER A 630 -34.06 18.11 -10.37
N CYS A 631 -33.41 19.21 -9.98
CA CYS A 631 -33.98 20.56 -9.97
C CYS A 631 -33.33 21.40 -11.07
N THR A 632 -34.10 21.96 -12.00
CA THR A 632 -33.57 22.77 -13.12
C THR A 632 -33.30 24.24 -12.75
N ARG A 633 -33.52 24.64 -11.50
CA ARG A 633 -33.26 26.00 -11.02
C ARG A 633 -31.79 26.17 -10.61
N ASP A 634 -31.22 27.35 -10.88
CA ASP A 634 -29.89 27.73 -10.39
C ASP A 634 -30.00 28.20 -8.92
N LEU A 635 -30.00 27.25 -7.99
CA LEU A 635 -30.15 27.51 -6.54
C LEU A 635 -29.04 28.40 -5.94
N LYS A 636 -27.94 28.64 -6.67
CA LYS A 636 -26.87 29.55 -6.23
C LYS A 636 -27.21 31.02 -6.49
N MET A 637 -27.93 31.29 -7.57
CA MET A 637 -28.32 32.64 -7.96
C MET A 637 -29.70 32.99 -7.42
N ASP A 638 -30.61 32.01 -7.41
CA ASP A 638 -31.99 32.21 -7.01
C ASP A 638 -32.40 31.23 -5.90
N PRO A 639 -32.79 31.72 -4.70
CA PRO A 639 -33.28 30.85 -3.64
C PRO A 639 -34.52 30.06 -4.07
N CYS A 640 -34.72 28.90 -3.45
CA CYS A 640 -35.83 28.02 -3.77
C CYS A 640 -37.16 28.69 -3.39
N PRO A 641 -38.12 28.89 -4.33
CA PRO A 641 -39.42 29.48 -4.03
C PRO A 641 -40.27 28.59 -3.12
N ASN A 642 -40.00 27.28 -3.14
CA ASN A 642 -40.74 26.29 -2.36
C ASN A 642 -39.99 25.85 -1.09
N GLN A 643 -38.96 26.60 -0.66
CA GLN A 643 -38.20 26.32 0.57
C GLN A 643 -37.67 24.88 0.64
N LEU A 644 -37.14 24.37 -0.48
CA LEU A 644 -36.65 22.99 -0.67
C LEU A 644 -37.73 21.90 -0.60
N SER A 645 -39.02 22.26 -0.62
CA SER A 645 -40.12 21.30 -0.80
C SER A 645 -40.35 21.03 -2.29
N CYS A 646 -39.81 19.93 -2.80
CA CYS A 646 -39.95 19.56 -4.22
C CYS A 646 -41.34 18.99 -4.55
N PHE A 647 -42.04 18.44 -3.57
CA PHE A 647 -43.33 17.78 -3.72
C PHE A 647 -44.51 18.70 -3.42
N LEU A 648 -44.26 19.99 -3.15
CA LEU A 648 -45.30 20.98 -2.93
C LEU A 648 -44.96 22.27 -3.65
N ASP A 649 -45.92 22.81 -4.39
CA ASP A 649 -45.82 24.14 -4.98
C ASP A 649 -46.44 25.19 -4.04
N GLN A 650 -45.62 26.14 -3.58
CA GLN A 650 -46.08 27.24 -2.73
C GLN A 650 -46.87 28.28 -3.52
N ALA A 651 -46.68 28.38 -4.84
CA ALA A 651 -47.46 29.27 -5.69
C ALA A 651 -48.91 28.78 -5.89
N GLN A 652 -49.17 27.48 -5.70
CA GLN A 652 -50.48 26.86 -5.89
C GLN A 652 -51.07 26.29 -4.59
N VAL A 653 -50.90 26.99 -3.46
CA VAL A 653 -51.55 26.65 -2.17
C VAL A 653 -51.37 25.16 -1.80
N HIS A 654 -50.12 24.67 -1.83
CA HIS A 654 -49.77 23.28 -1.50
C HIS A 654 -50.43 22.21 -2.40
N ARG A 655 -50.86 22.56 -3.62
CA ARG A 655 -51.42 21.60 -4.59
C ARG A 655 -50.53 21.53 -5.83
N GLY A 656 -49.57 20.60 -5.81
CA GLY A 656 -48.83 20.22 -7.02
C GLY A 656 -47.34 20.02 -6.78
N LEU A 657 -46.70 19.40 -7.78
CA LEU A 657 -45.25 19.21 -7.85
C LEU A 657 -44.55 20.52 -8.24
N CYS A 658 -43.33 20.72 -7.74
CA CYS A 658 -42.51 21.85 -8.13
C CYS A 658 -42.28 21.86 -9.65
N GLN A 659 -42.52 23.01 -10.31
CA GLN A 659 -42.36 23.16 -11.76
C GLN A 659 -40.92 22.92 -12.28
N TYR A 660 -39.92 23.01 -11.40
CA TYR A 660 -38.51 22.79 -11.73
C TYR A 660 -38.03 21.36 -11.46
N PHE A 661 -38.89 20.51 -10.90
CA PHE A 661 -38.55 19.14 -10.55
C PHE A 661 -38.70 18.19 -11.76
N ILE A 662 -37.70 17.35 -11.96
CA ILE A 662 -37.67 16.29 -12.95
C ILE A 662 -37.17 15.01 -12.29
N ALA A 663 -37.86 13.89 -12.44
CA ALA A 663 -37.35 12.58 -12.05
C ALA A 663 -37.19 11.71 -13.30
N SER A 664 -36.12 10.90 -13.38
CA SER A 664 -35.80 10.05 -14.53
C SER A 664 -35.66 8.60 -14.09
N GLN A 665 -36.06 7.65 -14.96
CA GLN A 665 -35.84 6.21 -14.74
C GLN A 665 -34.37 5.79 -14.79
N GLU A 666 -33.46 6.61 -15.34
CA GLU A 666 -32.02 6.29 -15.41
C GLU A 666 -31.39 6.03 -14.03
N ASN A 667 -32.01 6.52 -12.94
CA ASN A 667 -31.52 6.30 -11.60
C ASN A 667 -32.53 5.48 -10.75
N PRO A 668 -32.35 4.16 -10.62
CA PRO A 668 -33.28 3.30 -9.87
C PRO A 668 -33.36 3.66 -8.38
N ASP A 669 -32.35 4.34 -7.82
CA ASP A 669 -32.35 4.80 -6.43
C ASP A 669 -33.41 5.87 -6.16
N ILE A 670 -33.87 6.59 -7.19
CA ILE A 670 -34.94 7.58 -7.02
C ILE A 670 -36.20 6.89 -6.47
N ILE A 671 -36.55 5.71 -6.99
CA ILE A 671 -37.74 4.98 -6.53
C ILE A 671 -37.57 4.57 -5.06
N ASN A 672 -36.42 3.99 -4.70
CA ASN A 672 -36.13 3.58 -3.32
C ASN A 672 -36.17 4.78 -2.36
N HIS A 673 -35.63 5.92 -2.79
CA HIS A 673 -35.65 7.13 -1.98
C HIS A 673 -37.07 7.74 -1.88
N LEU A 674 -37.87 7.69 -2.94
CA LEU A 674 -39.28 8.10 -2.89
C LEU A 674 -40.09 7.22 -1.92
N ILE A 675 -39.86 5.90 -1.89
CA ILE A 675 -40.48 4.98 -0.89
C ILE A 675 -40.10 5.39 0.54
N SER A 676 -38.82 5.72 0.75
CA SER A 676 -38.32 6.20 2.04
C SER A 676 -38.99 7.52 2.47
N LEU A 677 -39.10 8.49 1.55
CA LEU A 677 -39.77 9.76 1.81
C LEU A 677 -41.27 9.59 2.07
N GLU A 678 -41.94 8.70 1.33
CA GLU A 678 -43.36 8.34 1.53
C GLU A 678 -43.56 7.79 2.95
N SER A 679 -42.71 6.85 3.38
CA SER A 679 -42.72 6.27 4.73
C SER A 679 -42.49 7.32 5.83
N GLN A 680 -41.60 8.29 5.58
CA GLN A 680 -41.38 9.41 6.50
C GLN A 680 -42.63 10.29 6.65
N GLN A 681 -43.33 10.57 5.55
CA GLN A 681 -44.58 11.35 5.62
C GLN A 681 -45.68 10.58 6.36
N GLU A 682 -45.78 9.26 6.17
CA GLU A 682 -46.70 8.40 6.91
C GLU A 682 -46.42 8.42 8.41
N MET A 683 -45.15 8.36 8.81
CA MET A 683 -44.76 8.48 10.21
C MET A 683 -45.14 9.84 10.81
N ILE A 684 -44.92 10.94 10.09
CA ILE A 684 -45.33 12.28 10.52
C ILE A 684 -46.86 12.35 10.66
N MET A 685 -47.61 11.79 9.71
CA MET A 685 -49.08 11.73 9.79
C MET A 685 -49.56 10.89 10.99
N ALA A 686 -48.90 9.78 11.31
CA ALA A 686 -49.24 8.94 12.46
C ALA A 686 -48.97 9.62 13.82
N MET A 687 -47.99 10.53 13.86
CA MET A 687 -47.60 11.26 15.07
C MET A 687 -48.32 12.60 15.26
N THR A 688 -49.19 13.00 14.33
CA THR A 688 -49.80 14.34 14.29
C THR A 688 -51.31 14.26 14.09
N GLN A 689 -52.09 15.14 14.74
CA GLN A 689 -53.55 15.18 14.54
C GLN A 689 -53.95 15.72 13.15
N PRO A 690 -55.03 15.21 12.53
CA PRO A 690 -55.46 15.61 11.18
C PRO A 690 -55.76 17.10 10.97
N SER A 691 -56.11 17.83 12.02
CA SER A 691 -56.39 19.26 11.99
C SER A 691 -55.13 20.14 11.94
N PHE A 692 -53.95 19.58 12.23
CA PHE A 692 -52.73 20.35 12.31
C PHE A 692 -52.10 20.61 10.92
N PRO A 693 -51.49 21.80 10.71
CA PRO A 693 -50.82 22.13 9.44
C PRO A 693 -49.75 21.12 9.01
N GLN A 694 -49.04 20.51 9.96
CA GLN A 694 -48.01 19.50 9.68
C GLN A 694 -48.61 18.21 9.10
N TYR A 695 -49.80 17.80 9.57
CA TYR A 695 -50.51 16.65 9.00
C TYR A 695 -50.96 16.96 7.56
N ILE A 696 -51.54 18.15 7.33
CA ILE A 696 -52.01 18.57 6.00
C ILE A 696 -50.83 18.60 5.01
N HIS A 697 -49.68 19.15 5.43
CA HIS A 697 -48.46 19.20 4.63
C HIS A 697 -47.91 17.80 4.32
N ALA A 698 -47.83 16.91 5.32
CA ALA A 698 -47.35 15.55 5.16
C ALA A 698 -48.27 14.72 4.26
N ALA A 699 -49.59 14.87 4.40
CA ALA A 699 -50.58 14.19 3.56
C ALA A 699 -50.49 14.61 2.09
N ALA A 700 -50.37 15.92 1.83
CA ALA A 700 -50.19 16.44 0.48
C ALA A 700 -48.85 15.99 -0.14
N SER A 701 -47.77 16.01 0.64
CA SER A 701 -46.45 15.56 0.21
C SER A 701 -46.44 14.06 -0.11
N ARG A 702 -47.01 13.22 0.77
CA ARG A 702 -47.16 11.78 0.56
C ARG A 702 -47.89 11.48 -0.75
N LYS A 703 -49.02 12.16 -0.98
CA LYS A 703 -49.81 12.00 -2.21
C LYS A 703 -48.97 12.29 -3.46
N ASN A 704 -48.24 13.41 -3.47
CA ASN A 704 -47.45 13.82 -4.63
C ASN A 704 -46.21 12.92 -4.82
N ILE A 705 -45.60 12.43 -3.74
CA ILE A 705 -44.51 11.43 -3.79
C ILE A 705 -45.01 10.12 -4.42
N ALA A 706 -46.17 9.62 -3.97
CA ALA A 706 -46.77 8.41 -4.51
C ALA A 706 -47.11 8.55 -6.00
N GLU A 707 -47.63 9.71 -6.41
CA GLU A 707 -47.91 10.01 -7.81
C GLU A 707 -46.64 9.98 -8.66
N VAL A 708 -45.55 10.64 -8.23
CA VAL A 708 -44.26 10.59 -8.92
C VAL A 708 -43.76 9.15 -9.04
N ARG A 709 -43.84 8.36 -7.95
CA ARG A 709 -43.38 6.98 -7.93
C ARG A 709 -44.15 6.10 -8.92
N ILE A 710 -45.48 6.19 -8.93
CA ILE A 710 -46.35 5.43 -9.85
C ILE A 710 -46.07 5.83 -11.30
N GLN A 711 -45.99 7.13 -11.58
CA GLN A 711 -45.74 7.63 -12.93
C GLN A 711 -44.37 7.18 -13.44
N LEU A 712 -43.31 7.29 -12.61
CA LEU A 712 -41.99 6.79 -12.94
C LEU A 712 -41.98 5.29 -13.24
N GLN A 713 -42.73 4.48 -12.49
CA GLN A 713 -42.82 3.02 -12.74
C GLN A 713 -43.55 2.68 -14.05
N ASN A 714 -44.39 3.58 -14.55
CA ASN A 714 -45.17 3.40 -15.78
C ASN A 714 -44.49 3.95 -17.04
N LEU A 715 -43.33 4.62 -16.91
CA LEU A 715 -42.58 5.10 -18.08
C LEU A 715 -41.95 3.92 -18.85
N PRO A 716 -41.76 4.05 -20.18
CA PRO A 716 -41.07 3.04 -20.97
C PRO A 716 -39.68 2.75 -20.39
N PRO A 717 -39.25 1.47 -20.33
CA PRO A 717 -37.94 1.12 -19.79
C PRO A 717 -36.83 1.81 -20.57
N PRO A 718 -35.68 2.12 -19.93
CA PRO A 718 -34.56 2.73 -20.60
C PRO A 718 -34.16 1.90 -21.81
N LYS A 719 -33.97 2.55 -22.96
CA LYS A 719 -33.38 1.92 -24.13
C LYS A 719 -31.94 1.57 -23.78
N ILE A 720 -31.75 0.37 -23.23
CA ILE A 720 -30.42 -0.22 -23.09
C ILE A 720 -29.96 -0.48 -24.51
N ASP A 721 -29.23 0.48 -25.08
CA ASP A 721 -28.39 0.22 -26.23
C ASP A 721 -27.32 -0.76 -25.72
N ARG A 722 -27.66 -2.05 -25.72
CA ARG A 722 -26.66 -3.10 -25.67
C ARG A 722 -25.87 -2.83 -26.91
N GLY A 723 -24.70 -2.20 -26.76
CA GLY A 723 -23.77 -2.01 -27.85
C GLY A 723 -23.48 -3.38 -28.45
N GLU A 724 -24.28 -3.77 -29.44
CA GLU A 724 -23.80 -4.49 -30.60
C GLU A 724 -22.74 -3.55 -31.16
N ALA A 725 -21.51 -3.81 -30.74
CA ALA A 725 -20.37 -3.27 -31.41
C ALA A 725 -20.58 -3.59 -32.89
N ILE A 726 -20.76 -2.54 -33.69
CA ILE A 726 -20.63 -2.59 -35.13
C ILE A 726 -19.17 -2.98 -35.39
N PHE A 727 -18.90 -4.28 -35.31
CA PHE A 727 -17.85 -4.97 -36.04
C PHE A 727 -18.57 -5.63 -37.21
N GLU A 728 -19.05 -4.81 -38.15
CA GLU A 728 -19.20 -5.31 -39.50
C GLU A 728 -17.78 -5.47 -40.07
N SER A 729 -17.43 -6.73 -40.24
CA SER A 729 -16.24 -7.22 -40.88
C SER A 729 -16.21 -6.78 -42.35
N GLU A 730 -15.37 -5.79 -42.68
CA GLU A 730 -14.78 -5.72 -44.02
C GLU A 730 -13.70 -6.80 -44.12
N VAL A 731 -14.14 -8.05 -44.32
CA VAL A 731 -13.34 -9.07 -44.99
C VAL A 731 -13.76 -9.01 -46.45
N THR A 732 -13.07 -8.18 -47.23
CA THR A 732 -13.15 -8.24 -48.69
C THR A 732 -12.32 -9.42 -49.16
N GLU A 733 -13.01 -10.54 -49.41
CA GLU A 733 -12.52 -11.61 -50.28
C GLU A 733 -12.16 -11.02 -51.65
N THR A 734 -10.87 -10.98 -51.93
CA THR A 734 -10.34 -10.80 -53.27
C THR A 734 -9.80 -12.13 -53.73
N GLN A 735 -10.62 -12.92 -54.43
CA GLN A 735 -10.10 -13.88 -55.41
C GLN A 735 -11.17 -14.31 -56.43
N SER A 736 -10.75 -14.27 -57.69
CA SER A 736 -11.30 -14.88 -58.92
C SER A 736 -12.45 -14.17 -59.65
N ASN A 737 -12.12 -13.45 -60.73
CA ASN A 737 -12.40 -13.89 -62.11
C ASN A 737 -12.05 -12.84 -63.18
N ALA A 738 -11.01 -13.12 -63.97
CA ALA A 738 -10.81 -12.72 -65.37
C ALA A 738 -9.70 -13.66 -65.89
N ASN A 739 -9.92 -14.67 -66.74
CA ASN A 739 -10.41 -14.61 -68.12
C ASN A 739 -9.85 -13.42 -68.92
N ASN A 740 -8.53 -13.42 -69.11
CA ASN A 740 -7.86 -13.46 -70.42
C ASN A 740 -6.34 -13.41 -70.24
#